data_AF-A0A449A472-F1
#
_entry.id   AF-A0A449A472-F1
#
_cell.length_a   1.000
_cell.length_b   1.000
_cell.length_c   1.000
_cell.angle_alpha   90.00
_cell.angle_beta   90.00
_cell.angle_gamma   90.00
#
_symmetry.space_group_name_H-M   'P 1'
#
loop_
_entity.id
_entity.type
_entity.pdbx_description
1 polymer ?
#
loop_
_entity_poly.entity_id
_entity_poly.type
_entity_poly.pdbx_seq_one_letter_code
_entity_poly.pdbx_strand_id
1 'polypeptide(L)'
;MENNKKIVLSVKNLKKYFQNKNSITKAIDGLSFDLYEGEILGLIGESGSGKTTVGRSLIRLIEDKNGQVILNNEIITGKKISRKKDRFLRKNMQMIFQDPHASLNPQKNIYSILKEPLKVNNVIKEKMQDIFSDWENITDNFKYEFIKKYHQIKLDNNNIIIQNAENYFGDWRNTFRKINFNKIYHTTKSYEEVFNSFYLYITQRQFYESNAINQLYKNSSKLLSFYFEKQKDYREKKFSFDEKDLVETKQELLFRRKLLYDTEENYNNKEKLKKLKKLLKEKTEEYKENISNSNKYLKNFIDQFKNEALLNKNQAYSQYDFYVFSNFYKKYLVNKKSKNILSKKYYSKNKEHLLKNLKYLSIENIDDLIKKIQYFNEDTLKLFANKYVKIIDENNLISLSTKDLEAKIIDEYEKLDLSYYFELANNAKKKFEQEIAEIKEEILFVNSKIIKTKSHEKYNLLKYQLADKKYKKAQCVFKSELNKYLVNFNAWLKQIQNLISLKDKEIIKIHEKQKELDRHYREIYQKFLIWLKNKMLDEKHDKNFIKSIINHFKQKNNDKKDNFKRYDEEMVEINKLYYKILFLLRIHNNKLNWNTKKQIKSILYSETIFNILEEVGLLRQFVYRYPHEFSGGQRQRIVIARALISEPKIIIADEPIASLDISIQAQIVNLLKEIVAKKKISMIFIAHDLSMVEYVADKIMIMHFGKVVEQGNVKEIYENPKHPYTINLFKSIPKISNANIPFIASEFQNNYLIEQTQEQNPIITKQVKNSESHFVSGTEKQLKEWLNNEEN
;
A
#
# COMPACT_ATOMS: atom_id res chain seq x y z
N MET A 1 16.70 -19.71 12.24
CA MET A 1 16.55 -19.56 10.78
C MET A 1 16.41 -18.08 10.49
N GLU A 2 17.52 -17.41 10.19
CA GLU A 2 17.48 -15.98 9.86
C GLU A 2 16.74 -15.78 8.54
N ASN A 3 15.62 -15.07 8.64
CA ASN A 3 14.77 -14.74 7.52
C ASN A 3 15.55 -13.85 6.55
N ASN A 4 15.81 -14.37 5.36
CA ASN A 4 16.27 -13.59 4.21
C ASN A 4 15.12 -12.68 3.71
N LYS A 5 14.70 -11.72 4.56
CA LYS A 5 13.61 -10.80 4.24
C LYS A 5 14.05 -9.93 3.07
N LYS A 6 13.17 -9.77 2.09
CA LYS A 6 13.44 -8.96 0.90
C LYS A 6 13.43 -7.47 1.26
N ILE A 7 14.43 -6.71 0.79
CA ILE A 7 14.43 -5.25 0.87
C ILE A 7 13.37 -4.70 -0.10
N VAL A 8 12.42 -3.94 0.43
CA VAL A 8 11.34 -3.32 -0.35
C VAL A 8 11.69 -1.87 -0.68
N LEU A 9 12.35 -1.17 0.25
CA LEU A 9 12.84 0.20 0.07
C LEU A 9 14.26 0.33 0.58
N SER A 10 15.13 0.92 -0.25
CA SER A 10 16.47 1.32 0.14
C SER A 10 16.62 2.82 -0.09
N VAL A 11 16.97 3.54 0.97
CA VAL A 11 17.23 4.98 0.97
C VAL A 11 18.72 5.16 1.19
N LYS A 12 19.39 5.88 0.29
CA LYS A 12 20.82 6.14 0.35
C LYS A 12 21.09 7.63 0.27
N ASN A 13 21.71 8.15 1.33
CA ASN A 13 22.22 9.51 1.44
C ASN A 13 21.19 10.59 1.03
N LEU A 14 19.93 10.42 1.46
CA LEU A 14 18.85 11.36 1.18
C LEU A 14 19.16 12.71 1.84
N LYS A 15 19.14 13.79 1.04
CA LYS A 15 19.39 15.16 1.49
C LYS A 15 18.33 16.11 0.96
N LYS A 16 17.72 16.86 1.88
CA LYS A 16 16.71 17.87 1.57
C LYS A 16 16.98 19.15 2.34
N TYR A 17 17.26 20.22 1.58
CA TYR A 17 17.53 21.55 2.10
C TYR A 17 16.48 22.54 1.59
N PHE A 18 15.93 23.34 2.49
CA PHE A 18 15.07 24.47 2.18
C PHE A 18 15.90 25.76 2.18
N GLN A 19 15.66 26.61 1.18
CA GLN A 19 16.35 27.88 1.04
C GLN A 19 15.40 28.99 1.43
N ASN A 20 15.70 29.66 2.54
CA ASN A 20 15.05 30.90 2.95
C ASN A 20 15.95 32.08 2.54
N LYS A 21 15.41 33.31 2.51
CA LYS A 21 16.12 34.49 2.00
C LYS A 21 17.52 34.69 2.63
N ASN A 22 17.71 34.30 3.90
CA ASN A 22 18.96 34.51 4.64
C ASN A 22 19.58 33.23 5.23
N SER A 23 18.97 32.05 5.05
CA SER A 23 19.49 30.80 5.64
C SER A 23 19.09 29.55 4.87
N ILE A 24 19.94 28.51 4.95
CA ILE A 24 19.67 27.19 4.39
C ILE A 24 19.31 26.26 5.55
N THR A 25 18.03 25.86 5.63
CA THR A 25 17.58 24.87 6.61
C THR A 25 17.83 23.47 6.07
N LYS A 26 18.68 22.71 6.76
CA LYS A 26 18.96 21.31 6.44
C LYS A 26 17.92 20.40 7.09
N ALA A 27 16.80 20.17 6.41
CA ALA A 27 15.73 19.33 6.95
C ALA A 27 16.08 17.84 6.95
N ILE A 28 16.88 17.38 5.99
CA ILE A 28 17.45 16.02 5.94
C ILE A 28 18.89 16.16 5.44
N ASP A 29 19.86 15.61 6.17
CA ASP A 29 21.29 15.67 5.83
C ASP A 29 21.95 14.30 5.93
N GLY A 30 21.76 13.47 4.90
CA GLY A 30 22.50 12.20 4.74
C GLY A 30 21.80 10.96 5.29
N LEU A 31 20.47 10.91 5.21
CA LEU A 31 19.67 9.80 5.71
C LEU A 31 19.85 8.55 4.83
N SER A 32 20.22 7.41 5.44
CA SER A 32 20.33 6.12 4.76
C SER A 32 19.75 5.00 5.61
N PHE A 33 18.86 4.18 5.04
CA PHE A 33 18.28 3.01 5.71
C PHE A 33 17.65 2.07 4.68
N ASP A 34 17.51 0.81 5.08
CA ASP A 34 16.76 -0.21 4.34
C ASP A 34 15.51 -0.61 5.12
N LEU A 35 14.42 -0.87 4.40
CA LEU A 35 13.13 -1.33 4.93
C LEU A 35 12.78 -2.67 4.28
N TYR A 36 12.56 -3.67 5.13
CA TYR A 36 12.31 -5.04 4.74
C TYR A 36 10.80 -5.34 4.63
N GLU A 37 10.45 -6.39 3.89
CA GLU A 37 9.05 -6.79 3.69
C GLU A 37 8.36 -7.14 5.01
N GLY A 38 7.23 -6.47 5.28
CA GLY A 38 6.44 -6.65 6.51
C GLY A 38 7.07 -6.07 7.78
N GLU A 39 8.13 -5.27 7.65
CA GLU A 39 8.78 -4.57 8.76
C GLU A 39 8.15 -3.20 9.01
N ILE A 40 8.06 -2.82 10.28
CA ILE A 40 7.64 -1.49 10.73
C ILE A 40 8.87 -0.73 11.25
N LEU A 41 9.26 0.34 10.56
CA LEU A 41 10.31 1.27 10.97
C LEU A 41 9.69 2.49 11.65
N GLY A 42 9.95 2.65 12.95
CA GLY A 42 9.60 3.84 13.72
C GLY A 42 10.58 4.98 13.46
N LEU A 43 10.09 6.14 13.01
CA LEU A 43 10.88 7.34 12.82
C LEU A 43 10.53 8.37 13.91
N ILE A 44 11.48 8.61 14.83
CA ILE A 44 11.24 9.43 16.03
C ILE A 44 12.21 10.62 16.10
N GLY A 45 11.82 11.65 16.83
CA GLY A 45 12.60 12.83 17.15
C GLY A 45 11.68 13.99 17.52
N GLU A 46 12.24 15.11 17.97
CA GLU A 46 11.46 16.31 18.28
C GLU A 46 10.73 16.91 17.08
N SER A 47 9.78 17.79 17.36
CA SER A 47 9.17 18.62 16.32
C SER A 47 10.26 19.40 15.57
N GLY A 48 10.21 19.38 14.24
CA GLY A 48 11.23 20.01 13.39
C GLY A 48 12.49 19.18 13.12
N SER A 49 12.62 17.96 13.64
CA SER A 49 13.80 17.10 13.40
C SER A 49 13.95 16.57 11.97
N GLY A 50 12.92 16.72 11.12
CA GLY A 50 12.94 16.35 9.70
C GLY A 50 12.02 15.19 9.30
N LYS A 51 11.36 14.52 10.25
CA LYS A 51 10.58 13.28 10.03
C LYS A 51 9.53 13.37 8.91
N THR A 52 8.62 14.34 9.00
CA THR A 52 7.59 14.59 7.97
C THR A 52 8.21 14.95 6.61
N THR A 53 9.37 15.63 6.62
CA THR A 53 10.10 15.91 5.38
C THR A 53 10.60 14.62 4.76
N VAL A 54 11.13 13.67 5.54
CA VAL A 54 11.53 12.33 5.04
C VAL A 54 10.35 11.64 4.36
N GLY A 55 9.20 11.54 5.04
CA GLY A 55 8.01 10.91 4.49
C GLY A 55 7.55 11.53 3.17
N ARG A 56 7.44 12.87 3.12
CA ARG A 56 7.03 13.61 1.93
C ARG A 56 8.05 13.56 0.77
N SER A 57 9.34 13.50 1.09
CA SER A 57 10.43 13.31 0.13
C SER A 57 10.35 11.95 -0.55
N LEU A 58 10.14 10.87 0.22
CA LEU A 58 10.04 9.51 -0.32
C LEU A 58 8.92 9.40 -1.36
N ILE A 59 7.72 9.91 -1.07
CA ILE A 59 6.59 9.92 -2.04
C ILE A 59 6.66 11.07 -3.06
N ARG A 60 7.76 11.84 -3.08
CA ARG A 60 8.01 12.96 -3.99
C ARG A 60 6.95 14.06 -3.97
N LEU A 61 6.33 14.32 -2.82
CA LEU A 61 5.57 15.57 -2.62
C LEU A 61 6.51 16.77 -2.50
N ILE A 62 7.73 16.52 -2.03
CA ILE A 62 8.79 17.50 -1.94
C ILE A 62 9.95 16.96 -2.78
N GLU A 63 10.41 17.71 -3.78
CA GLU A 63 11.52 17.25 -4.62
C GLU A 63 12.84 17.26 -3.84
N ASP A 64 13.52 16.13 -3.82
CA ASP A 64 14.84 16.01 -3.20
C ASP A 64 15.91 16.69 -4.06
N LYS A 65 16.91 17.28 -3.39
CA LYS A 65 18.07 17.82 -4.11
C LYS A 65 19.05 16.68 -4.40
N ASN A 66 19.33 15.81 -3.43
CA ASN A 66 20.30 14.72 -3.54
C ASN A 66 19.83 13.45 -2.81
N GLY A 67 20.50 12.33 -3.12
CA GLY A 67 20.22 11.01 -2.55
C GLY A 67 19.43 10.10 -3.48
N GLN A 68 19.31 8.84 -3.08
CA GLN A 68 18.73 7.78 -3.88
C GLN A 68 17.69 7.01 -3.09
N VAL A 69 16.60 6.71 -3.76
CA VAL A 69 15.48 5.95 -3.23
C VAL A 69 15.18 4.87 -4.26
N ILE A 70 15.28 3.63 -3.81
CA ILE A 70 15.10 2.43 -4.62
C ILE A 70 13.89 1.69 -4.03
N LEU A 71 12.87 1.46 -4.85
CA LEU A 71 11.64 0.78 -4.47
C LEU A 71 11.51 -0.51 -5.28
N ASN A 72 11.55 -1.67 -4.64
CA ASN A 72 11.51 -2.98 -5.30
C ASN A 72 12.49 -3.08 -6.49
N ASN A 73 13.76 -2.69 -6.26
CA ASN A 73 14.83 -2.63 -7.27
C ASN A 73 14.64 -1.59 -8.39
N GLU A 74 13.58 -0.75 -8.34
CA GLU A 74 13.43 0.38 -9.24
C GLU A 74 13.89 1.69 -8.58
N ILE A 75 14.84 2.38 -9.22
CA ILE A 75 15.23 3.74 -8.81
C ILE A 75 14.06 4.71 -9.10
N ILE A 76 13.58 5.37 -8.04
CA ILE A 76 12.47 6.33 -8.07
C ILE A 76 12.91 7.78 -7.82
N THR A 77 14.22 8.04 -7.64
CA THR A 77 14.81 9.39 -7.54
C THR A 77 15.15 10.04 -8.88
N GLY A 78 15.33 11.36 -8.84
CA GLY A 78 15.77 12.19 -9.97
C GLY A 78 14.71 13.19 -10.44
N LYS A 79 15.16 14.30 -11.04
CA LYS A 79 14.32 15.45 -11.46
C LYS A 79 13.17 15.09 -12.39
N LYS A 80 13.30 14.03 -13.22
CA LYS A 80 12.24 13.56 -14.11
C LYS A 80 12.17 12.03 -14.09
N ILE A 81 11.03 11.48 -13.67
CA ILE A 81 10.68 10.07 -13.85
C ILE A 81 9.64 9.91 -14.96
N SER A 82 9.61 8.75 -15.60
CA SER A 82 8.61 8.46 -16.62
C SER A 82 7.23 8.31 -15.99
N ARG A 83 6.15 8.55 -16.77
CA ARG A 83 4.77 8.32 -16.31
C ARG A 83 4.52 6.89 -15.82
N LYS A 84 5.23 5.89 -16.39
CA LYS A 84 5.16 4.49 -15.94
C LYS A 84 5.71 4.35 -14.52
N LYS A 85 6.88 4.94 -14.23
CA LYS A 85 7.51 4.90 -12.91
C LYS A 85 6.77 5.74 -11.88
N ASP A 86 6.24 6.90 -12.26
CA ASP A 86 5.40 7.71 -11.35
C ASP A 86 4.14 6.93 -10.94
N ARG A 87 3.50 6.23 -11.90
CA ARG A 87 2.38 5.33 -11.57
C ARG A 87 2.82 4.15 -10.70
N PHE A 88 3.98 3.55 -10.98
CA PHE A 88 4.54 2.47 -10.16
C PHE A 88 4.77 2.93 -8.71
N LEU A 89 5.39 4.10 -8.52
CA LEU A 89 5.59 4.74 -7.23
C LEU A 89 4.26 4.95 -6.51
N ARG A 90 3.30 5.65 -7.16
CA ARG A 90 1.99 5.95 -6.58
C ARG A 90 1.14 4.72 -6.32
N LYS A 91 1.35 3.60 -7.01
CA LYS A 91 0.65 2.34 -6.72
C LYS A 91 1.26 1.63 -5.51
N ASN A 92 2.59 1.61 -5.42
CA ASN A 92 3.31 0.79 -4.44
C ASN A 92 3.67 1.52 -3.13
N MET A 93 3.62 2.84 -3.10
CA MET A 93 3.92 3.63 -1.90
C MET A 93 2.83 4.68 -1.66
N GLN A 94 2.24 4.62 -0.46
CA GLN A 94 1.11 5.45 -0.06
C GLN A 94 1.42 6.15 1.27
N MET A 95 0.76 7.27 1.53
CA MET A 95 0.96 8.04 2.76
C MET A 95 -0.36 8.25 3.48
N ILE A 96 -0.34 8.06 4.80
CA ILE A 96 -1.37 8.47 5.74
C ILE A 96 -0.88 9.78 6.34
N PHE A 97 -1.59 10.86 6.09
CA PHE A 97 -1.22 12.18 6.59
C PHE A 97 -1.73 12.39 8.02
N GLN A 98 -1.08 13.32 8.73
CA GLN A 98 -1.35 13.69 10.12
C GLN A 98 -2.79 14.18 10.34
N ASP A 99 -3.33 15.01 9.44
CA ASP A 99 -4.69 15.54 9.56
C ASP A 99 -5.68 14.80 8.63
N PRO A 100 -6.62 14.00 9.19
CA PRO A 100 -7.66 13.38 8.40
C PRO A 100 -8.63 14.37 7.74
N HIS A 101 -8.83 15.57 8.32
CA HIS A 101 -9.72 16.59 7.76
C HIS A 101 -9.18 17.16 6.46
N ALA A 102 -7.92 17.60 6.44
CA ALA A 102 -7.26 18.08 5.22
C ALA A 102 -7.10 16.98 4.16
N SER A 103 -7.06 15.71 4.58
CA SER A 103 -6.84 14.58 3.66
C SER A 103 -8.06 14.20 2.84
N LEU A 104 -9.28 14.39 3.36
CA LEU A 104 -10.52 13.95 2.72
C LEU A 104 -11.24 15.12 2.06
N ASN A 105 -11.75 14.94 0.84
CA ASN A 105 -12.56 15.97 0.20
C ASN A 105 -13.98 15.96 0.79
N PRO A 106 -14.43 17.02 1.50
CA PRO A 106 -15.72 17.04 2.20
C PRO A 106 -16.92 17.05 1.25
N GLN A 107 -16.74 17.41 -0.02
CA GLN A 107 -17.80 17.44 -1.04
C GLN A 107 -18.03 16.09 -1.72
N LYS A 108 -17.19 15.09 -1.46
CA LYS A 108 -17.31 13.74 -2.02
C LYS A 108 -17.69 12.75 -0.94
N ASN A 109 -18.55 11.78 -1.28
CA ASN A 109 -18.82 10.65 -0.40
C ASN A 109 -17.64 9.65 -0.34
N ILE A 110 -17.66 8.77 0.66
CA ILE A 110 -16.58 7.80 0.90
C ILE A 110 -16.36 6.88 -0.31
N TYR A 111 -17.44 6.45 -0.99
CA TYR A 111 -17.38 5.66 -2.22
C TYR A 111 -16.50 6.34 -3.27
N SER A 112 -16.71 7.63 -3.51
CA SER A 112 -15.98 8.39 -4.52
C SER A 112 -14.53 8.63 -4.13
N ILE A 113 -14.26 8.90 -2.85
CA ILE A 113 -12.91 9.08 -2.31
C ILE A 113 -12.09 7.80 -2.47
N LEU A 114 -12.65 6.65 -2.09
CA LEU A 114 -11.98 5.35 -2.17
C LEU A 114 -11.87 4.82 -3.61
N LYS A 115 -12.83 5.15 -4.48
CA LYS A 115 -12.79 4.79 -5.91
C LYS A 115 -11.67 5.50 -6.68
N GLU A 116 -11.25 6.68 -6.24
CA GLU A 116 -10.27 7.51 -6.96
C GLU A 116 -8.89 6.83 -7.06
N PRO A 117 -8.25 6.36 -5.96
CA PRO A 117 -7.00 5.60 -6.04
C PRO A 117 -7.08 4.38 -6.96
N LEU A 118 -8.18 3.60 -6.87
CA LEU A 118 -8.41 2.42 -7.71
C LEU A 118 -8.44 2.75 -9.21
N LYS A 119 -9.02 3.91 -9.57
CA LYS A 119 -9.10 4.39 -10.96
C LYS A 119 -7.75 4.92 -11.43
N VAL A 120 -7.08 5.75 -10.64
CA VAL A 120 -5.79 6.38 -10.99
C VAL A 120 -4.69 5.34 -11.16
N ASN A 121 -4.65 4.35 -10.27
CA ASN A 121 -3.64 3.28 -10.27
C ASN A 121 -3.98 2.10 -11.19
N ASN A 122 -5.09 2.18 -11.96
CA ASN A 122 -5.55 1.13 -12.89
C ASN A 122 -5.78 -0.27 -12.26
N VAL A 123 -5.98 -0.36 -10.93
CA VAL A 123 -6.16 -1.62 -10.20
C VAL A 123 -7.31 -2.44 -10.78
N ILE A 124 -8.48 -1.81 -10.95
CA ILE A 124 -9.66 -2.49 -11.51
C ILE A 124 -9.48 -2.81 -13.00
N LYS A 125 -8.69 -2.03 -13.74
CA LYS A 125 -8.43 -2.30 -15.16
C LYS A 125 -7.60 -3.58 -15.33
N GLU A 126 -6.61 -3.79 -14.47
CA GLU A 126 -5.79 -5.00 -14.45
C GLU A 126 -6.63 -6.22 -14.04
N LYS A 127 -7.42 -6.13 -12.95
CA LYS A 127 -8.37 -7.20 -12.54
C LYS A 127 -9.35 -7.56 -13.66
N MET A 128 -9.82 -6.56 -14.42
CA MET A 128 -10.71 -6.78 -15.56
C MET A 128 -10.05 -7.51 -16.73
N GLN A 129 -8.77 -7.24 -16.99
CA GLN A 129 -8.01 -7.94 -18.04
C GLN A 129 -7.76 -9.39 -17.66
N ASP A 130 -7.45 -9.65 -16.38
CA ASP A 130 -7.26 -11.01 -15.85
C ASP A 130 -8.56 -11.83 -15.94
N ILE A 131 -9.69 -11.30 -15.46
CA ILE A 131 -10.99 -11.99 -15.53
C ILE A 131 -11.35 -12.35 -16.97
N PHE A 132 -11.28 -11.40 -17.90
CA PHE A 132 -11.67 -11.66 -19.28
C PHE A 132 -10.67 -12.47 -20.10
N SER A 133 -9.53 -12.87 -19.52
CA SER A 133 -8.60 -13.78 -20.19
C SER A 133 -9.17 -15.20 -20.31
N ASP A 134 -10.00 -15.62 -19.36
CA ASP A 134 -10.55 -16.98 -19.24
C ASP A 134 -12.05 -17.02 -18.89
N TRP A 135 -12.72 -15.86 -18.75
CA TRP A 135 -14.12 -15.73 -18.35
C TRP A 135 -15.11 -16.65 -19.09
N GLU A 136 -15.03 -16.72 -20.42
CA GLU A 136 -15.95 -17.56 -21.20
C GLU A 136 -15.79 -19.05 -20.86
N ASN A 137 -14.55 -19.53 -20.77
CA ASN A 137 -14.27 -20.94 -20.44
C ASN A 137 -14.73 -21.28 -19.01
N ILE A 138 -14.52 -20.38 -18.05
CA ILE A 138 -14.93 -20.60 -16.66
C ILE A 138 -16.45 -20.64 -16.54
N THR A 139 -17.14 -19.66 -17.15
CA THR A 139 -18.60 -19.59 -17.08
C THR A 139 -19.29 -20.74 -17.81
N ASP A 140 -18.68 -21.28 -18.86
CA ASP A 140 -19.21 -22.46 -19.56
C ASP A 140 -18.94 -23.76 -18.79
N ASN A 141 -17.73 -23.96 -18.25
CA ASN A 141 -17.40 -25.19 -17.50
C ASN A 141 -18.13 -25.29 -16.16
N PHE A 142 -18.22 -24.19 -15.40
CA PHE A 142 -18.80 -24.22 -14.05
C PHE A 142 -20.25 -23.71 -14.00
N LYS A 143 -20.93 -23.63 -15.14
CA LYS A 143 -22.30 -23.07 -15.27
C LYS A 143 -23.27 -23.61 -14.22
N TYR A 144 -23.33 -24.93 -14.08
CA TYR A 144 -24.30 -25.58 -13.18
C TYR A 144 -23.92 -25.40 -11.71
N GLU A 145 -22.63 -25.38 -11.38
CA GLU A 145 -22.15 -25.07 -10.03
C GLU A 145 -22.51 -23.63 -9.63
N PHE A 146 -22.35 -22.67 -10.54
CA PHE A 146 -22.75 -21.28 -10.31
C PHE A 146 -24.26 -21.15 -10.07
N ILE A 147 -25.09 -21.85 -10.87
CA ILE A 147 -26.54 -21.87 -10.66
C ILE A 147 -26.88 -22.50 -9.30
N LYS A 148 -26.21 -23.61 -8.92
CA LYS A 148 -26.41 -24.23 -7.60
C LYS A 148 -26.12 -23.26 -6.48
N LYS A 149 -24.92 -22.65 -6.51
CA LYS A 149 -24.45 -21.74 -5.48
C LYS A 149 -25.34 -20.51 -5.35
N TYR A 150 -25.79 -19.96 -6.49
CA TYR A 150 -26.72 -18.84 -6.50
C TYR A 150 -28.04 -19.17 -5.79
N HIS A 151 -28.68 -20.29 -6.13
CA HIS A 151 -29.96 -20.66 -5.51
C HIS A 151 -29.81 -21.01 -4.02
N GLN A 152 -28.70 -21.65 -3.63
CA GLN A 152 -28.39 -21.87 -2.21
C GLN A 152 -28.27 -20.55 -1.46
N ILE A 153 -27.47 -19.61 -1.97
CA ILE A 153 -27.30 -18.29 -1.34
C ILE A 153 -28.62 -17.52 -1.30
N LYS A 154 -29.46 -17.61 -2.35
CA LYS A 154 -30.77 -16.97 -2.35
C LYS A 154 -31.68 -17.56 -1.26
N LEU A 155 -31.69 -18.87 -1.09
CA LEU A 155 -32.44 -19.52 -0.02
C LEU A 155 -31.91 -19.12 1.37
N ASP A 156 -30.60 -19.11 1.54
CA ASP A 156 -29.94 -18.68 2.78
C ASP A 156 -30.29 -17.24 3.14
N ASN A 157 -30.27 -16.34 2.16
CA ASN A 157 -30.69 -14.94 2.33
C ASN A 157 -32.13 -14.83 2.81
N ASN A 158 -33.04 -15.60 2.21
CA ASN A 158 -34.44 -15.60 2.62
C ASN A 158 -34.60 -16.10 4.06
N ASN A 159 -33.90 -17.18 4.41
CA ASN A 159 -33.91 -17.72 5.77
C ASN A 159 -33.34 -16.71 6.79
N ILE A 160 -32.27 -16.00 6.44
CA ILE A 160 -31.68 -14.93 7.27
C ILE A 160 -32.69 -13.82 7.55
N ILE A 161 -33.44 -13.38 6.53
CA ILE A 161 -34.47 -12.34 6.68
C ILE A 161 -35.58 -12.85 7.62
N ILE A 162 -36.05 -14.08 7.43
CA ILE A 162 -37.12 -14.69 8.23
C ILE A 162 -36.68 -14.87 9.69
N GLN A 163 -35.55 -15.54 9.93
CA GLN A 163 -35.05 -15.84 11.28
C GLN A 163 -34.79 -14.58 12.09
N ASN A 164 -34.18 -13.56 11.46
CA ASN A 164 -33.98 -12.28 12.14
C ASN A 164 -35.33 -11.64 12.47
N ALA A 165 -36.28 -11.61 11.53
CA ALA A 165 -37.59 -11.04 11.82
C ALA A 165 -38.30 -11.77 12.98
N GLU A 166 -38.36 -13.10 12.99
CA GLU A 166 -39.04 -13.88 14.03
C GLU A 166 -38.44 -13.67 15.43
N ASN A 167 -37.11 -13.61 15.54
CA ASN A 167 -36.42 -13.45 16.82
C ASN A 167 -36.68 -12.09 17.49
N TYR A 168 -36.92 -11.03 16.70
CA TYR A 168 -37.06 -9.67 17.23
C TYR A 168 -38.49 -9.16 17.24
N PHE A 169 -39.37 -9.65 16.36
CA PHE A 169 -40.75 -9.17 16.31
C PHE A 169 -41.66 -9.76 17.39
N GLY A 170 -41.28 -10.87 18.04
CA GLY A 170 -41.98 -11.44 19.21
C GLY A 170 -43.51 -11.36 19.11
N ASP A 171 -44.20 -11.18 20.24
CA ASP A 171 -45.59 -10.74 20.23
C ASP A 171 -45.69 -9.26 20.64
N TRP A 172 -44.97 -8.38 19.91
CA TRP A 172 -45.04 -6.92 20.12
C TRP A 172 -46.48 -6.40 20.03
N ARG A 173 -47.37 -7.12 19.35
CA ARG A 173 -48.81 -6.83 19.35
C ARG A 173 -49.41 -6.93 20.76
N ASN A 174 -49.04 -7.94 21.55
CA ASN A 174 -49.46 -8.04 22.96
C ASN A 174 -48.81 -6.95 23.82
N THR A 175 -47.53 -6.65 23.61
CA THR A 175 -46.85 -5.56 24.34
C THR A 175 -47.53 -4.22 24.10
N PHE A 176 -47.84 -3.89 22.84
CA PHE A 176 -48.57 -2.70 22.46
C PHE A 176 -49.99 -2.66 23.06
N ARG A 177 -50.71 -3.78 23.10
CA ARG A 177 -52.05 -3.87 23.74
C ARG A 177 -52.01 -3.64 25.25
N LYS A 178 -50.93 -4.03 25.93
CA LYS A 178 -50.76 -3.83 27.39
C LYS A 178 -50.51 -2.36 27.76
N ILE A 179 -50.09 -1.52 26.81
CA ILE A 179 -49.82 -0.11 27.07
C ILE A 179 -51.15 0.66 27.12
N ASN A 180 -51.56 1.03 28.33
CA ASN A 180 -52.74 1.86 28.56
C ASN A 180 -52.34 3.14 29.31
N PHE A 181 -52.30 4.26 28.59
CA PHE A 181 -51.89 5.56 29.13
C PHE A 181 -52.78 6.07 30.26
N ASN A 182 -54.06 5.67 30.32
CA ASN A 182 -54.95 6.06 31.42
C ASN A 182 -54.58 5.34 32.72
N LYS A 183 -54.19 4.05 32.64
CA LYS A 183 -53.67 3.31 33.80
C LYS A 183 -52.29 3.81 34.21
N ILE A 184 -51.44 4.14 33.25
CA ILE A 184 -50.07 4.63 33.47
C ILE A 184 -50.07 6.04 34.10
N TYR A 185 -51.09 6.86 33.83
CA TYR A 185 -51.24 8.22 34.38
C TYR A 185 -51.09 8.25 35.90
N HIS A 186 -51.63 7.24 36.59
CA HIS A 186 -51.67 7.14 38.04
C HIS A 186 -50.49 6.35 38.64
N THR A 187 -49.46 6.02 37.84
CA THR A 187 -48.28 5.26 38.31
C THR A 187 -47.07 6.17 38.57
N THR A 188 -46.14 5.72 39.42
CA THR A 188 -44.88 6.41 39.73
C THR A 188 -43.82 6.34 38.62
N LYS A 189 -44.13 5.74 37.46
CA LYS A 189 -43.15 5.57 36.36
C LYS A 189 -42.76 6.92 35.74
N SER A 190 -41.47 7.06 35.47
CA SER A 190 -40.93 8.21 34.75
C SER A 190 -41.42 8.24 33.30
N TYR A 191 -41.52 9.42 32.69
CA TYR A 191 -41.89 9.53 31.27
C TYR A 191 -40.85 8.87 30.35
N GLU A 192 -39.59 8.77 30.77
CA GLU A 192 -38.54 8.06 30.03
C GLU A 192 -38.76 6.54 30.04
N GLU A 193 -39.15 5.96 31.17
CA GLU A 193 -39.50 4.54 31.25
C GLU A 193 -40.71 4.20 30.37
N VAL A 194 -41.74 5.04 30.39
CA VAL A 194 -42.92 4.87 29.54
C VAL A 194 -42.54 4.95 28.08
N PHE A 195 -41.69 5.93 27.70
CA PHE A 195 -41.17 6.05 26.34
C PHE A 195 -40.36 4.82 25.92
N ASN A 196 -39.41 4.39 26.76
CA ASN A 196 -38.54 3.25 26.49
C ASN A 196 -39.32 1.93 26.35
N SER A 197 -40.45 1.76 27.05
CA SER A 197 -41.26 0.54 26.99
C SER A 197 -41.78 0.18 25.59
N PHE A 198 -42.05 1.18 24.73
CA PHE A 198 -42.47 0.96 23.35
C PHE A 198 -41.42 1.41 22.34
N TYR A 199 -40.50 2.32 22.69
CA TYR A 199 -39.38 2.72 21.85
C TYR A 199 -38.37 1.59 21.63
N LEU A 200 -38.31 0.60 22.52
CA LEU A 200 -37.49 -0.61 22.35
C LEU A 200 -37.81 -1.35 21.03
N TYR A 201 -39.08 -1.33 20.57
CA TYR A 201 -39.48 -1.88 19.27
C TYR A 201 -38.65 -1.29 18.11
N ILE A 202 -38.51 0.05 18.07
CA ILE A 202 -37.75 0.76 17.03
C ILE A 202 -36.27 0.39 17.08
N THR A 203 -35.73 0.25 18.29
CA THR A 203 -34.32 -0.09 18.50
C THR A 203 -34.02 -1.52 18.09
N GLN A 204 -34.87 -2.48 18.50
CA GLN A 204 -34.78 -3.88 18.08
C GLN A 204 -34.97 -4.03 16.57
N ARG A 205 -35.90 -3.26 16.00
CA ARG A 205 -36.10 -3.21 14.55
C ARG A 205 -34.82 -2.82 13.82
N GLN A 206 -34.23 -1.70 14.20
CA GLN A 206 -32.98 -1.24 13.59
C GLN A 206 -31.84 -2.27 13.73
N PHE A 207 -31.75 -2.91 14.89
CA PHE A 207 -30.71 -3.90 15.15
C PHE A 207 -30.81 -5.10 14.19
N TYR A 208 -32.01 -5.66 14.01
CA TYR A 208 -32.18 -6.79 13.09
C TYR A 208 -32.00 -6.36 11.63
N GLU A 209 -32.49 -5.18 11.25
CA GLU A 209 -32.37 -4.63 9.89
C GLU A 209 -30.89 -4.51 9.50
N SER A 210 -30.06 -3.95 10.40
CA SER A 210 -28.61 -3.86 10.18
C SER A 210 -27.93 -5.23 10.15
N ASN A 211 -28.31 -6.15 11.03
CA ASN A 211 -27.74 -7.50 11.05
C ASN A 211 -28.08 -8.27 9.76
N ALA A 212 -29.33 -8.21 9.31
CA ALA A 212 -29.77 -8.84 8.07
C ALA A 212 -28.97 -8.31 6.87
N ILE A 213 -28.87 -6.98 6.74
CA ILE A 213 -28.09 -6.33 5.67
C ILE A 213 -26.64 -6.79 5.65
N ASN A 214 -25.97 -6.80 6.82
CA ASN A 214 -24.58 -7.24 6.92
C ASN A 214 -24.40 -8.69 6.45
N GLN A 215 -25.32 -9.58 6.84
CA GLN A 215 -25.28 -10.98 6.43
C GLN A 215 -25.56 -11.15 4.92
N LEU A 216 -26.49 -10.38 4.35
CA LEU A 216 -26.77 -10.40 2.91
C LEU A 216 -25.56 -9.92 2.08
N TYR A 217 -24.88 -8.87 2.54
CA TYR A 217 -23.64 -8.41 1.93
C TYR A 217 -22.54 -9.48 1.99
N LYS A 218 -22.36 -10.13 3.16
CA LYS A 218 -21.42 -11.25 3.31
C LYS A 218 -21.73 -12.38 2.34
N ASN A 219 -23.00 -12.70 2.14
CA ASN A 219 -23.42 -13.71 1.17
C ASN A 219 -23.18 -13.27 -0.29
N SER A 220 -23.33 -11.98 -0.61
CA SER A 220 -22.98 -11.47 -1.95
C SER A 220 -21.48 -11.58 -2.23
N SER A 221 -20.65 -11.27 -1.23
CA SER A 221 -19.19 -11.48 -1.28
C SER A 221 -18.85 -12.96 -1.42
N LYS A 222 -19.53 -13.87 -0.71
CA LYS A 222 -19.34 -15.33 -0.89
C LYS A 222 -19.62 -15.75 -2.34
N LEU A 223 -20.71 -15.28 -2.94
CA LEU A 223 -21.05 -15.61 -4.32
C LEU A 223 -19.98 -15.12 -5.31
N LEU A 224 -19.47 -13.90 -5.09
CA LEU A 224 -18.38 -13.34 -5.90
C LEU A 224 -17.06 -14.09 -5.68
N SER A 225 -16.71 -14.44 -4.44
CA SER A 225 -15.50 -15.21 -4.12
C SER A 225 -15.53 -16.61 -4.74
N PHE A 226 -16.70 -17.22 -4.84
CA PHE A 226 -16.88 -18.52 -5.48
C PHE A 226 -16.53 -18.49 -6.98
N TYR A 227 -16.75 -17.37 -7.67
CA TYR A 227 -16.26 -17.20 -9.05
C TYR A 227 -14.73 -17.28 -9.12
N PHE A 228 -14.03 -16.58 -8.22
CA PHE A 228 -12.57 -16.57 -8.19
C PHE A 228 -11.98 -17.91 -7.75
N GLU A 229 -12.66 -18.63 -6.86
CA GLU A 229 -12.32 -20.02 -6.51
C GLU A 229 -12.38 -20.92 -7.75
N LYS A 230 -13.46 -20.86 -8.53
CA LYS A 230 -13.61 -21.65 -9.76
C LYS A 230 -12.64 -21.22 -10.87
N GLN A 231 -12.30 -19.93 -10.94
CA GLN A 231 -11.23 -19.46 -11.81
C GLN A 231 -9.88 -20.09 -11.45
N LYS A 232 -9.58 -20.21 -10.14
CA LYS A 232 -8.38 -20.90 -9.67
C LYS A 232 -8.42 -22.39 -9.99
N ASP A 233 -9.54 -23.08 -9.71
CA ASP A 233 -9.72 -24.50 -10.05
C ASP A 233 -9.51 -24.76 -11.56
N TYR A 234 -10.06 -23.89 -12.42
CA TYR A 234 -9.87 -23.94 -13.87
C TYR A 234 -8.38 -23.85 -14.25
N ARG A 235 -7.66 -22.88 -13.68
CA ARG A 235 -6.23 -22.66 -13.95
C ARG A 235 -5.36 -23.80 -13.43
N GLU A 236 -5.76 -24.43 -12.33
CA GLU A 236 -5.12 -25.62 -11.75
C GLU A 236 -5.54 -26.93 -12.45
N LYS A 237 -6.41 -26.86 -13.47
CA LYS A 237 -6.93 -28.02 -14.23
C LYS A 237 -7.67 -29.05 -13.37
N LYS A 238 -8.35 -28.60 -12.31
CA LYS A 238 -9.22 -29.44 -11.49
C LYS A 238 -10.56 -29.63 -12.21
N PHE A 239 -10.64 -30.65 -13.07
CA PHE A 239 -11.85 -31.02 -13.80
C PHE A 239 -12.38 -32.37 -13.31
N SER A 240 -13.67 -32.64 -13.55
CA SER A 240 -14.20 -34.01 -13.43
C SER A 240 -13.50 -34.94 -14.45
N PHE A 241 -13.50 -36.25 -14.18
CA PHE A 241 -12.80 -37.24 -15.03
C PHE A 241 -13.23 -37.16 -16.50
N ASP A 242 -14.53 -37.01 -16.76
CA ASP A 242 -15.09 -36.96 -18.11
C ASP A 242 -14.84 -35.62 -18.83
N GLU A 243 -14.81 -34.51 -18.09
CA GLU A 243 -14.44 -33.19 -18.62
C GLU A 243 -12.95 -33.12 -18.97
N LYS A 244 -12.10 -33.77 -18.16
CA LYS A 244 -10.67 -33.85 -18.41
C LYS A 244 -10.39 -34.56 -19.73
N ASP A 245 -11.01 -35.72 -19.96
CA ASP A 245 -10.86 -36.48 -21.22
C ASP A 245 -11.36 -35.68 -22.43
N LEU A 246 -12.49 -34.96 -22.30
CA LEU A 246 -12.99 -34.07 -23.36
C LEU A 246 -12.02 -32.93 -23.69
N VAL A 247 -11.45 -32.28 -22.68
CA VAL A 247 -10.50 -31.16 -22.86
C VAL A 247 -9.19 -31.66 -23.45
N GLU A 248 -8.67 -32.79 -22.96
CA GLU A 248 -7.43 -33.42 -23.44
C GLU A 248 -7.58 -33.87 -24.90
N THR A 249 -8.66 -34.59 -25.24
CA THR A 249 -8.93 -35.02 -26.62
C THR A 249 -9.19 -33.84 -27.56
N LYS A 250 -9.81 -32.74 -27.09
CA LYS A 250 -9.95 -31.50 -27.87
C LYS A 250 -8.60 -30.83 -28.15
N GLN A 251 -7.73 -30.76 -27.15
CA GLN A 251 -6.38 -30.22 -27.31
C GLN A 251 -5.55 -31.09 -28.25
N GLU A 252 -5.64 -32.42 -28.11
CA GLU A 252 -5.02 -33.39 -29.01
C GLU A 252 -5.54 -33.19 -30.44
N LEU A 253 -6.85 -33.06 -30.65
CA LEU A 253 -7.43 -32.80 -31.96
C LEU A 253 -6.93 -31.48 -32.55
N LEU A 254 -6.90 -30.39 -31.78
CA LEU A 254 -6.40 -29.09 -32.24
C LEU A 254 -4.90 -29.15 -32.58
N PHE A 255 -4.12 -29.89 -31.82
CA PHE A 255 -2.70 -30.15 -32.08
C PHE A 255 -2.54 -30.95 -33.37
N ARG A 256 -3.22 -32.10 -33.50
CA ARG A 256 -3.21 -32.95 -34.70
C ARG A 256 -3.73 -32.22 -35.94
N ARG A 257 -4.73 -31.31 -35.80
CA ARG A 257 -5.24 -30.47 -36.89
C ARG A 257 -4.18 -29.53 -37.42
N LYS A 258 -3.34 -28.97 -36.55
CA LYS A 258 -2.20 -28.14 -36.98
C LYS A 258 -1.15 -28.98 -37.70
N LEU A 259 -0.93 -30.22 -37.25
CA LEU A 259 -0.04 -31.19 -37.89
C LEU A 259 -0.54 -31.77 -39.22
N LEU A 260 -1.77 -31.47 -39.65
CA LEU A 260 -2.20 -31.76 -41.03
C LEU A 260 -1.45 -30.91 -42.06
N TYR A 261 -1.00 -29.73 -41.64
CA TYR A 261 -0.35 -28.74 -42.49
C TYR A 261 1.15 -28.60 -42.17
N ASP A 262 1.68 -29.40 -41.25
CA ASP A 262 3.03 -29.27 -40.68
C ASP A 262 3.52 -30.61 -40.10
N THR A 263 4.82 -30.94 -40.20
CA THR A 263 5.35 -32.14 -39.50
C THR A 263 5.49 -31.88 -38.00
N GLU A 264 5.47 -32.94 -37.18
CA GLU A 264 5.60 -32.83 -35.71
C GLU A 264 6.90 -32.15 -35.29
N GLU A 265 7.99 -32.49 -35.98
CA GLU A 265 9.29 -31.86 -35.80
C GLU A 265 9.27 -30.36 -36.20
N ASN A 266 8.60 -30.01 -37.30
CA ASN A 266 8.50 -28.62 -37.75
C ASN A 266 7.61 -27.76 -36.83
N TYR A 267 6.53 -28.33 -36.29
CA TYR A 267 5.69 -27.67 -35.28
C TYR A 267 6.46 -27.40 -33.98
N ASN A 268 7.18 -28.41 -33.48
CA ASN A 268 8.01 -28.28 -32.28
C ASN A 268 9.13 -27.25 -32.47
N ASN A 269 9.76 -27.23 -33.65
CA ASN A 269 10.75 -26.21 -34.01
C ASN A 269 10.13 -24.81 -34.08
N LYS A 270 8.92 -24.64 -34.62
CA LYS A 270 8.20 -23.35 -34.62
C LYS A 270 7.80 -22.88 -33.21
N GLU A 271 7.36 -23.78 -32.33
CA GLU A 271 7.09 -23.44 -30.93
C GLU A 271 8.37 -23.07 -30.17
N LYS A 272 9.44 -23.84 -30.36
CA LYS A 272 10.77 -23.54 -29.80
C LYS A 272 11.25 -22.17 -30.29
N LEU A 273 11.12 -21.88 -31.58
CA LEU A 273 11.44 -20.58 -32.18
C LEU A 273 10.62 -19.44 -31.54
N LYS A 274 9.32 -19.66 -31.29
CA LYS A 274 8.47 -18.67 -30.62
C LYS A 274 8.92 -18.41 -29.18
N LYS A 275 9.27 -19.46 -28.45
CA LYS A 275 9.83 -19.37 -27.08
C LYS A 275 11.17 -18.64 -27.09
N LEU A 276 12.09 -18.97 -27.99
CA LEU A 276 13.40 -18.32 -28.13
C LEU A 276 13.28 -16.85 -28.53
N LYS A 277 12.39 -16.49 -29.47
CA LYS A 277 12.12 -15.08 -29.82
C LYS A 277 11.55 -14.29 -28.64
N LYS A 278 10.69 -14.92 -27.83
CA LYS A 278 10.17 -14.33 -26.60
C LYS A 278 11.29 -14.13 -25.56
N LEU A 279 12.12 -15.14 -25.35
CA LEU A 279 13.28 -15.09 -24.44
C LEU A 279 14.27 -14.00 -24.87
N LEU A 280 14.59 -13.90 -26.17
CA LEU A 280 15.45 -12.86 -26.72
C LEU A 280 14.87 -11.46 -26.43
N LYS A 281 13.56 -11.30 -26.63
CA LYS A 281 12.88 -10.03 -26.34
C LYS A 281 12.95 -9.70 -24.83
N GLU A 282 12.66 -10.67 -23.97
CA GLU A 282 12.71 -10.50 -22.51
C GLU A 282 14.13 -10.13 -22.04
N LYS A 283 15.15 -10.88 -22.49
CA LYS A 283 16.56 -10.60 -22.13
C LYS A 283 17.06 -9.25 -22.65
N THR A 284 16.68 -8.87 -23.87
CA THR A 284 17.05 -7.55 -24.40
C THR A 284 16.33 -6.40 -23.69
N GLU A 285 15.08 -6.59 -23.26
CA GLU A 285 14.34 -5.62 -22.45
C GLU A 285 14.94 -5.48 -21.04
N GLU A 286 15.23 -6.60 -20.38
CA GLU A 286 15.90 -6.68 -19.07
C GLU A 286 17.23 -5.91 -19.09
N TYR A 287 18.07 -6.15 -20.08
CA TYR A 287 19.36 -5.47 -20.17
C TYR A 287 19.25 -3.98 -20.49
N LYS A 288 18.32 -3.57 -21.37
CA LYS A 288 18.03 -2.15 -21.62
C LYS A 288 17.57 -1.45 -20.35
N GLU A 289 16.75 -2.12 -19.55
CA GLU A 289 16.27 -1.61 -18.27
C GLU A 289 17.42 -1.46 -17.27
N ASN A 290 18.28 -2.47 -17.13
CA ASN A 290 19.48 -2.43 -16.28
C ASN A 290 20.39 -1.26 -16.66
N ILE A 291 20.74 -1.10 -17.95
CA ILE A 291 21.54 0.05 -18.42
C ILE A 291 20.84 1.38 -18.12
N SER A 292 19.53 1.44 -18.33
CA SER A 292 18.76 2.65 -18.07
C SER A 292 18.80 3.03 -16.59
N ASN A 293 18.69 2.04 -15.70
CA ASN A 293 18.75 2.23 -14.27
C ASN A 293 20.15 2.64 -13.82
N SER A 294 21.21 1.92 -14.24
CA SER A 294 22.61 2.26 -13.96
C SER A 294 22.99 3.67 -14.44
N ASN A 295 22.59 4.05 -15.65
CA ASN A 295 22.86 5.40 -16.18
C ASN A 295 22.13 6.49 -15.38
N LYS A 296 20.87 6.25 -14.97
CA LYS A 296 20.13 7.18 -14.10
C LYS A 296 20.79 7.30 -12.73
N TYR A 297 21.25 6.19 -12.18
CA TYR A 297 21.94 6.13 -10.90
C TYR A 297 23.22 6.97 -10.90
N LEU A 298 24.08 6.78 -11.91
CA LEU A 298 25.26 7.60 -12.15
C LEU A 298 24.92 9.08 -12.33
N LYS A 299 23.89 9.38 -13.12
CA LYS A 299 23.45 10.76 -13.36
C LYS A 299 22.97 11.44 -12.06
N ASN A 300 22.28 10.71 -11.19
CA ASN A 300 21.84 11.23 -9.90
C ASN A 300 23.04 11.59 -9.02
N PHE A 301 24.11 10.78 -8.99
CA PHE A 301 25.34 11.13 -8.26
C PHE A 301 26.08 12.32 -8.88
N ILE A 302 26.11 12.43 -10.20
CA ILE A 302 26.68 13.61 -10.88
C ILE A 302 25.92 14.89 -10.50
N ASP A 303 24.57 14.82 -10.48
CA ASP A 303 23.73 15.92 -10.04
C ASP A 303 23.94 16.21 -8.54
N GLN A 304 24.16 15.18 -7.72
CA GLN A 304 24.52 15.35 -6.31
C GLN A 304 25.82 16.13 -6.13
N PHE A 305 26.92 15.69 -6.75
CA PHE A 305 28.20 16.41 -6.68
C PHE A 305 28.08 17.84 -7.21
N LYS A 306 27.28 18.06 -8.26
CA LYS A 306 26.98 19.40 -8.77
C LYS A 306 26.27 20.27 -7.73
N ASN A 307 25.25 19.74 -7.08
CA ASN A 307 24.46 20.47 -6.09
C ASN A 307 25.30 20.75 -4.82
N GLU A 308 26.09 19.77 -4.35
CA GLU A 308 26.99 19.95 -3.21
C GLU A 308 28.10 20.96 -3.52
N ALA A 309 28.67 20.95 -4.72
CA ALA A 309 29.61 21.98 -5.15
C ALA A 309 28.97 23.38 -5.10
N LEU A 310 27.74 23.54 -5.60
CA LEU A 310 27.05 24.84 -5.57
C LEU A 310 26.74 25.30 -4.13
N LEU A 311 26.33 24.39 -3.27
CA LEU A 311 26.05 24.68 -1.86
C LEU A 311 27.33 25.10 -1.13
N ASN A 312 28.41 24.33 -1.26
CA ASN A 312 29.70 24.65 -0.65
C ASN A 312 30.24 25.98 -1.19
N LYS A 313 30.04 26.27 -2.48
CA LYS A 313 30.41 27.57 -3.06
C LYS A 313 29.66 28.70 -2.36
N ASN A 314 28.33 28.60 -2.27
CA ASN A 314 27.50 29.62 -1.65
C ASN A 314 27.81 29.78 -0.16
N GLN A 315 28.06 28.66 0.55
CA GLN A 315 28.47 28.69 1.95
C GLN A 315 29.80 29.40 2.10
N ALA A 316 30.82 29.05 1.31
CA ALA A 316 32.11 29.74 1.34
C ALA A 316 31.93 31.27 1.24
N TYR A 317 31.24 31.76 0.20
CA TYR A 317 31.05 33.21 -0.01
C TYR A 317 30.16 33.90 1.03
N SER A 318 29.47 33.15 1.91
CA SER A 318 28.66 33.72 3.00
C SER A 318 29.40 33.81 4.34
N GLN A 319 30.59 33.22 4.46
CA GLN A 319 31.34 33.22 5.72
C GLN A 319 32.26 34.43 5.83
N TYR A 320 32.30 35.01 7.04
CA TYR A 320 33.23 36.07 7.41
C TYR A 320 34.55 35.50 7.97
N ASP A 321 34.52 34.29 8.53
CA ASP A 321 35.70 33.60 9.03
C ASP A 321 36.49 32.97 7.87
N PHE A 322 37.78 33.31 7.79
CA PHE A 322 38.69 32.87 6.74
C PHE A 322 38.94 31.35 6.73
N TYR A 323 39.03 30.72 7.90
CA TYR A 323 39.20 29.28 8.05
C TYR A 323 37.97 28.55 7.53
N VAL A 324 36.78 29.04 7.90
CA VAL A 324 35.51 28.46 7.46
C VAL A 324 35.30 28.66 5.96
N PHE A 325 35.64 29.84 5.42
CA PHE A 325 35.65 30.10 3.97
C PHE A 325 36.53 29.08 3.23
N SER A 326 37.79 28.92 3.68
CA SER A 326 38.78 28.07 3.02
C SER A 326 38.31 26.62 2.97
N ASN A 327 37.70 26.12 4.04
CA ASN A 327 37.17 24.76 4.12
C ASN A 327 36.01 24.53 3.13
N PHE A 328 35.01 25.42 3.10
CA PHE A 328 33.92 25.31 2.14
C PHE A 328 34.40 25.45 0.69
N TYR A 329 35.39 26.30 0.44
CA TYR A 329 35.96 26.46 -0.90
C TYR A 329 36.69 25.20 -1.37
N LYS A 330 37.47 24.54 -0.51
CA LYS A 330 38.08 23.23 -0.79
C LYS A 330 37.02 22.18 -1.11
N LYS A 331 35.97 22.07 -0.28
CA LYS A 331 34.83 21.16 -0.50
C LYS A 331 34.11 21.45 -1.83
N TYR A 332 34.03 22.73 -2.24
CA TYR A 332 33.52 23.12 -3.56
C TYR A 332 34.39 22.57 -4.70
N LEU A 333 35.71 22.76 -4.63
CA LEU A 333 36.64 22.31 -5.68
C LEU A 333 36.64 20.79 -5.84
N VAL A 334 36.70 20.05 -4.73
CA VAL A 334 36.63 18.58 -4.69
C VAL A 334 35.33 18.10 -5.35
N ASN A 335 34.17 18.58 -4.90
CA ASN A 335 32.88 18.18 -5.49
C ASN A 335 32.72 18.60 -6.96
N LYS A 336 33.26 19.76 -7.35
CA LYS A 336 33.31 20.20 -8.75
C LYS A 336 34.15 19.23 -9.61
N LYS A 337 35.26 18.69 -9.08
CA LYS A 337 36.12 17.73 -9.78
C LYS A 337 35.52 16.34 -9.84
N SER A 338 34.95 15.80 -8.75
CA SER A 338 34.22 14.52 -8.78
C SER A 338 33.12 14.52 -9.84
N LYS A 339 32.36 15.61 -9.94
CA LYS A 339 31.37 15.80 -11.01
C LYS A 339 32.01 15.77 -12.40
N ASN A 340 33.14 16.44 -12.61
CA ASN A 340 33.77 16.54 -13.94
C ASN A 340 34.30 15.19 -14.44
N ILE A 341 34.91 14.41 -13.54
CA ILE A 341 35.37 13.04 -13.81
C ILE A 341 34.20 12.18 -14.25
N LEU A 342 33.09 12.21 -13.51
CA LEU A 342 31.92 11.42 -13.84
C LEU A 342 31.13 11.93 -15.07
N SER A 343 31.25 13.20 -15.47
CA SER A 343 30.29 13.83 -16.42
C SER A 343 30.74 14.00 -17.86
N LYS A 344 32.04 14.12 -18.18
CA LYS A 344 32.63 14.04 -19.56
C LYS A 344 34.02 14.68 -19.71
N LYS A 345 34.51 15.50 -18.76
CA LYS A 345 35.46 16.57 -19.10
C LYS A 345 36.91 16.37 -18.65
N TYR A 346 37.28 15.23 -18.07
CA TYR A 346 38.63 15.04 -17.55
C TYR A 346 39.12 13.61 -17.78
N TYR A 347 39.80 13.41 -18.91
CA TYR A 347 40.93 12.50 -19.11
C TYR A 347 41.51 12.88 -20.48
N SER A 348 42.59 13.66 -20.48
CA SER A 348 43.17 14.24 -21.70
C SER A 348 44.11 13.27 -22.44
N LYS A 349 44.32 12.05 -21.95
CA LYS A 349 45.28 11.11 -22.57
C LYS A 349 44.69 9.84 -23.19
N ASN A 350 43.48 9.40 -22.82
CA ASN A 350 42.79 8.29 -23.48
C ASN A 350 41.32 8.65 -23.75
N LYS A 351 40.98 8.82 -25.04
CA LYS A 351 39.67 9.29 -25.56
C LYS A 351 38.54 8.25 -25.40
N GLU A 352 38.23 7.80 -24.19
CA GLU A 352 36.98 7.06 -23.96
C GLU A 352 36.04 7.78 -22.98
N HIS A 353 34.78 7.88 -23.39
CA HIS A 353 33.73 8.52 -22.59
C HIS A 353 33.42 7.68 -21.34
N LEU A 354 33.84 8.14 -20.15
CA LEU A 354 33.53 7.52 -18.85
C LEU A 354 32.06 7.10 -18.71
N LEU A 355 31.11 7.99 -19.01
CA LEU A 355 29.67 7.68 -18.97
C LEU A 355 29.22 6.59 -19.96
N LYS A 356 29.94 6.40 -21.06
CA LYS A 356 29.56 5.43 -22.12
C LYS A 356 29.86 4.00 -21.68
N ASN A 357 30.88 3.80 -20.86
CA ASN A 357 31.30 2.48 -20.38
C ASN A 357 30.71 2.17 -18.99
N LEU A 358 30.71 3.12 -18.05
CA LEU A 358 30.23 2.89 -16.68
C LEU A 358 28.73 2.56 -16.60
N LYS A 359 27.93 2.86 -17.63
CA LYS A 359 26.49 2.52 -17.68
C LYS A 359 26.21 1.01 -17.67
N TYR A 360 27.21 0.17 -17.93
CA TYR A 360 27.08 -1.30 -17.91
C TYR A 360 27.38 -1.91 -16.54
N LEU A 361 27.81 -1.11 -15.56
CA LEU A 361 28.00 -1.56 -14.19
C LEU A 361 26.67 -1.89 -13.52
N SER A 362 26.71 -2.87 -12.61
CA SER A 362 25.63 -3.09 -11.64
C SER A 362 25.51 -1.89 -10.68
N ILE A 363 24.35 -1.75 -10.05
CA ILE A 363 24.11 -0.69 -9.06
C ILE A 363 25.11 -0.80 -7.89
N GLU A 364 25.40 -2.02 -7.44
CA GLU A 364 26.38 -2.31 -6.39
C GLU A 364 27.79 -1.81 -6.75
N ASN A 365 28.25 -2.09 -7.98
CA ASN A 365 29.56 -1.63 -8.43
C ASN A 365 29.60 -0.11 -8.62
N ILE A 366 28.47 0.52 -8.95
CA ILE A 366 28.38 1.99 -8.98
C ILE A 366 28.47 2.56 -7.56
N ASP A 367 27.82 1.93 -6.58
CA ASP A 367 27.96 2.35 -5.17
C ASP A 367 29.39 2.25 -4.69
N ASP A 368 30.07 1.15 -5.00
CA ASP A 368 31.48 0.94 -4.66
C ASP A 368 32.39 2.00 -5.30
N LEU A 369 32.19 2.28 -6.59
CA LEU A 369 32.87 3.38 -7.30
C LEU A 369 32.67 4.73 -6.60
N ILE A 370 31.44 5.02 -6.17
CA ILE A 370 31.12 6.29 -5.53
C ILE A 370 31.72 6.37 -4.13
N LYS A 371 31.72 5.28 -3.35
CA LYS A 371 32.42 5.19 -2.07
C LYS A 371 33.91 5.44 -2.25
N LYS A 372 34.55 4.82 -3.25
CA LYS A 372 35.97 5.05 -3.57
C LYS A 372 36.26 6.53 -3.85
N ILE A 373 35.40 7.19 -4.63
CA ILE A 373 35.51 8.63 -4.91
C ILE A 373 35.32 9.45 -3.62
N GLN A 374 34.36 9.09 -2.76
CA GLN A 374 34.12 9.79 -1.50
C GLN A 374 35.28 9.66 -0.52
N TYR A 375 35.85 8.47 -0.33
CA TYR A 375 37.05 8.27 0.48
C TYR A 375 38.23 9.06 -0.07
N PHE A 376 38.44 9.02 -1.39
CA PHE A 376 39.47 9.81 -2.04
C PHE A 376 39.27 11.33 -1.83
N ASN A 377 38.03 11.81 -1.89
CA ASN A 377 37.68 13.20 -1.61
C ASN A 377 38.05 13.59 -0.16
N GLU A 378 37.76 12.72 0.81
CA GLU A 378 38.10 12.95 2.22
C GLU A 378 39.61 12.99 2.45
N ASP A 379 40.36 12.06 1.87
CA ASP A 379 41.82 12.03 1.98
C ASP A 379 42.46 13.24 1.31
N THR A 380 41.92 13.65 0.15
CA THR A 380 42.31 14.91 -0.51
C THR A 380 42.06 16.09 0.42
N LEU A 381 40.88 16.19 1.04
CA LEU A 381 40.58 17.28 1.98
C LEU A 381 41.52 17.29 3.19
N LYS A 382 41.90 16.12 3.73
CA LYS A 382 42.88 16.00 4.83
C LYS A 382 44.27 16.50 4.41
N LEU A 383 44.74 16.16 3.20
CA LEU A 383 46.03 16.64 2.66
C LEU A 383 46.11 18.16 2.53
N PHE A 384 44.97 18.81 2.32
CA PHE A 384 44.86 20.26 2.22
C PHE A 384 44.29 20.92 3.49
N ALA A 385 44.12 20.20 4.61
CA ALA A 385 43.51 20.75 5.82
C ALA A 385 44.23 22.02 6.31
N ASN A 386 45.57 21.98 6.37
CA ASN A 386 46.41 23.07 6.89
C ASN A 386 46.84 24.11 5.82
N LYS A 387 46.37 23.97 4.57
CA LYS A 387 46.70 24.89 3.47
C LYS A 387 45.57 25.89 3.27
N TYR A 388 45.77 27.16 3.61
CA TYR A 388 44.70 28.17 3.56
C TYR A 388 44.59 28.84 2.18
N VAL A 389 43.36 29.25 1.80
CA VAL A 389 43.07 29.90 0.52
C VAL A 389 43.17 31.40 0.70
N LYS A 390 44.23 32.05 0.20
CA LYS A 390 44.43 33.51 0.37
C LYS A 390 43.37 34.32 -0.39
N ILE A 391 42.83 35.35 0.28
CA ILE A 391 42.10 36.46 -0.37
C ILE A 391 42.89 37.77 -0.23
N ILE A 392 43.67 37.98 0.84
CA ILE A 392 44.48 39.19 1.09
C ILE A 392 45.82 38.83 1.77
N ASP A 393 46.89 39.55 1.43
CA ASP A 393 48.25 39.42 1.98
C ASP A 393 48.34 39.92 3.42
N GLU A 394 48.33 39.02 4.40
CA GLU A 394 48.96 39.25 5.70
C GLU A 394 49.86 38.06 6.09
N ASN A 395 50.98 38.40 6.73
CA ASN A 395 52.14 37.54 6.92
C ASN A 395 51.90 36.48 8.01
N ASN A 396 52.44 35.28 7.78
CA ASN A 396 52.55 34.10 8.67
C ASN A 396 51.52 32.94 8.52
N LEU A 397 50.86 32.79 7.38
CA LEU A 397 50.15 31.54 7.03
C LEU A 397 50.60 31.03 5.66
N ILE A 398 50.94 29.72 5.54
CA ILE A 398 51.27 29.07 4.27
C ILE A 398 50.01 29.10 3.37
N SER A 399 49.93 30.08 2.48
CA SER A 399 48.73 30.41 1.73
C SER A 399 48.86 30.05 0.25
N LEU A 400 47.83 29.39 -0.32
CA LEU A 400 47.72 29.11 -1.77
C LEU A 400 46.69 30.04 -2.40
N SER A 401 46.94 30.50 -3.64
CA SER A 401 45.90 31.17 -4.42
C SER A 401 44.79 30.17 -4.79
N THR A 402 43.59 30.67 -5.09
CA THR A 402 42.47 29.83 -5.53
C THR A 402 42.81 29.01 -6.78
N LYS A 403 43.63 29.55 -7.69
CA LYS A 403 44.12 28.86 -8.90
C LYS A 403 45.14 27.77 -8.57
N ASP A 404 46.09 28.04 -7.67
CA ASP A 404 47.11 27.05 -7.28
C ASP A 404 46.50 25.89 -6.50
N LEU A 405 45.49 26.18 -5.66
CA LEU A 405 44.74 25.13 -4.98
C LEU A 405 43.95 24.27 -5.99
N GLU A 406 43.30 24.89 -6.98
CA GLU A 406 42.59 24.15 -8.02
C GLU A 406 43.57 23.27 -8.84
N ALA A 407 44.77 23.77 -9.16
CA ALA A 407 45.81 23.00 -9.84
C ALA A 407 46.30 21.81 -9.01
N LYS A 408 46.65 22.02 -7.73
CA LYS A 408 47.11 20.94 -6.86
C LYS A 408 46.05 19.88 -6.60
N ILE A 409 44.78 20.28 -6.48
CA ILE A 409 43.68 19.32 -6.38
C ILE A 409 43.59 18.51 -7.69
N ILE A 410 43.74 19.14 -8.87
CA ILE A 410 43.76 18.42 -10.15
C ILE A 410 44.85 17.33 -10.15
N ASP A 411 46.07 17.68 -9.77
CA ASP A 411 47.21 16.75 -9.77
C ASP A 411 46.96 15.55 -8.86
N GLU A 412 46.34 15.75 -7.69
CA GLU A 412 45.96 14.64 -6.82
C GLU A 412 44.91 13.73 -7.49
N TYR A 413 43.88 14.30 -8.13
CA TYR A 413 42.86 13.50 -8.82
C TYR A 413 43.40 12.68 -10.00
N GLU A 414 44.57 13.00 -10.57
CA GLU A 414 45.20 12.15 -11.58
C GLU A 414 45.67 10.81 -11.02
N LYS A 415 45.89 10.71 -9.69
CA LYS A 415 46.27 9.48 -8.99
C LYS A 415 45.08 8.54 -8.73
N LEU A 416 43.85 9.01 -8.94
CA LEU A 416 42.64 8.20 -8.72
C LEU A 416 42.50 7.12 -9.80
N ASP A 417 42.85 5.88 -9.45
CA ASP A 417 42.70 4.75 -10.37
C ASP A 417 41.26 4.22 -10.43
N LEU A 418 40.69 4.20 -11.63
CA LEU A 418 39.35 3.70 -11.94
C LEU A 418 39.37 2.48 -12.91
N SER A 419 40.55 1.96 -13.26
CA SER A 419 40.77 0.85 -14.21
C SER A 419 39.88 -0.36 -13.94
N TYR A 420 39.83 -0.81 -12.68
CA TYR A 420 39.01 -1.93 -12.21
C TYR A 420 37.54 -1.83 -12.62
N TYR A 421 36.92 -0.66 -12.46
CA TYR A 421 35.50 -0.47 -12.81
C TYR A 421 35.27 -0.47 -14.33
N PHE A 422 36.27 -0.08 -15.12
CA PHE A 422 36.19 -0.18 -16.57
C PHE A 422 36.23 -1.63 -17.05
N GLU A 423 37.10 -2.45 -16.45
CA GLU A 423 37.17 -3.88 -16.76
C GLU A 423 35.86 -4.59 -16.40
N LEU A 424 35.31 -4.32 -15.22
CA LEU A 424 34.00 -4.84 -14.82
C LEU A 424 32.89 -4.45 -15.79
N ALA A 425 32.84 -3.19 -16.20
CA ALA A 425 31.83 -2.71 -17.14
C ALA A 425 31.97 -3.36 -18.53
N ASN A 426 33.20 -3.53 -19.01
CA ASN A 426 33.50 -4.18 -20.29
C ASN A 426 33.17 -5.67 -20.25
N ASN A 427 33.49 -6.37 -19.16
CA ASN A 427 33.15 -7.78 -18.97
C ASN A 427 31.63 -7.99 -18.91
N ALA A 428 30.90 -7.14 -18.19
CA ALA A 428 29.44 -7.17 -18.16
C ALA A 428 28.83 -6.96 -19.56
N LYS A 429 29.38 -6.01 -20.34
CA LYS A 429 28.96 -5.77 -21.72
C LYS A 429 29.21 -6.99 -22.62
N LYS A 430 30.41 -7.57 -22.55
CA LYS A 430 30.79 -8.76 -23.33
C LYS A 430 29.90 -9.96 -22.99
N LYS A 431 29.65 -10.21 -21.70
CA LYS A 431 28.78 -11.29 -21.23
C LYS A 431 27.37 -11.19 -21.83
N PHE A 432 26.78 -9.99 -21.82
CA PHE A 432 25.47 -9.79 -22.46
C PHE A 432 25.52 -9.98 -23.98
N GLU A 433 26.55 -9.46 -24.64
CA GLU A 433 26.71 -9.65 -26.09
C GLU A 433 26.83 -11.13 -26.47
N GLN A 434 27.52 -11.93 -25.64
CA GLN A 434 27.60 -13.39 -25.76
C GLN A 434 26.25 -14.07 -25.54
N GLU A 435 25.56 -13.80 -24.43
CA GLU A 435 24.23 -14.39 -24.15
C GLU A 435 23.21 -14.10 -25.28
N ILE A 436 23.23 -12.89 -25.83
CA ILE A 436 22.36 -12.53 -26.96
C ILE A 436 22.80 -13.21 -28.26
N ALA A 437 24.10 -13.37 -28.49
CA ALA A 437 24.64 -14.06 -29.65
C ALA A 437 24.24 -15.53 -29.62
N GLU A 438 24.40 -16.23 -28.49
CA GLU A 438 23.99 -17.63 -28.29
C GLU A 438 22.50 -17.83 -28.59
N ILE A 439 21.63 -16.97 -28.05
CA ILE A 439 20.18 -17.05 -28.32
C ILE A 439 19.89 -16.82 -29.82
N LYS A 440 20.60 -15.89 -30.47
CA LYS A 440 20.42 -15.62 -31.91
C LYS A 440 20.91 -16.78 -32.77
N GLU A 441 22.04 -17.40 -32.42
CA GLU A 441 22.57 -18.60 -33.07
C GLU A 441 21.61 -19.77 -32.91
N GLU A 442 21.06 -19.99 -31.72
CA GLU A 442 20.04 -21.02 -31.51
C GLU A 442 18.77 -20.74 -32.32
N ILE A 443 18.35 -19.47 -32.43
CA ILE A 443 17.24 -19.05 -33.30
C ILE A 443 17.56 -19.38 -34.77
N LEU A 444 18.77 -19.08 -35.26
CA LEU A 444 19.18 -19.38 -36.64
C LEU A 444 19.22 -20.89 -36.89
N PHE A 445 19.78 -21.66 -35.96
CA PHE A 445 19.84 -23.11 -36.01
C PHE A 445 18.45 -23.74 -36.06
N VAL A 446 17.56 -23.38 -35.12
CA VAL A 446 16.18 -23.88 -35.10
C VAL A 446 15.43 -23.44 -36.36
N ASN A 447 15.65 -22.23 -36.85
CA ASN A 447 15.02 -21.73 -38.08
C ASN A 447 15.53 -22.43 -39.34
N SER A 448 16.79 -22.89 -39.37
CA SER A 448 17.34 -23.67 -40.49
C SER A 448 16.72 -25.07 -40.59
N LYS A 449 16.28 -25.64 -39.46
CA LYS A 449 15.58 -26.93 -39.39
C LYS A 449 14.10 -26.83 -39.78
N ILE A 450 13.56 -25.63 -40.02
CA ILE A 450 12.16 -25.43 -40.40
C ILE A 450 12.02 -25.63 -41.90
N ILE A 451 11.38 -26.73 -42.29
CA ILE A 451 11.08 -27.06 -43.69
C ILE A 451 9.90 -26.18 -44.15
N LYS A 452 10.04 -25.48 -45.29
CA LYS A 452 8.99 -24.60 -45.85
C LYS A 452 7.97 -25.32 -46.71
N THR A 453 8.29 -26.51 -47.22
CA THR A 453 7.40 -27.31 -48.07
C THR A 453 6.38 -28.06 -47.22
N LYS A 454 5.10 -28.01 -47.63
CA LYS A 454 4.01 -28.75 -47.00
C LYS A 454 4.23 -30.24 -47.27
N SER A 455 4.60 -31.04 -46.27
CA SER A 455 4.45 -32.49 -46.41
C SER A 455 2.97 -32.83 -46.16
N HIS A 456 2.33 -33.51 -47.11
CA HIS A 456 1.01 -34.11 -46.94
C HIS A 456 1.21 -35.58 -46.67
N GLU A 457 1.59 -35.93 -45.44
CA GLU A 457 1.69 -37.32 -45.03
C GLU A 457 0.28 -37.88 -44.80
N LYS A 458 -0.14 -38.86 -45.60
CA LYS A 458 -1.35 -39.67 -45.38
C LYS A 458 -1.46 -40.18 -43.92
N TYR A 459 -0.32 -40.42 -43.27
CA TYR A 459 -0.22 -40.85 -41.89
C TYR A 459 -0.73 -39.80 -40.87
N ASN A 460 -0.50 -38.50 -41.09
CA ASN A 460 -1.00 -37.42 -40.23
C ASN A 460 -2.51 -37.24 -40.38
N LEU A 461 -3.05 -37.49 -41.57
CA LEU A 461 -4.50 -37.54 -41.80
C LEU A 461 -5.15 -38.68 -40.99
N LEU A 462 -4.52 -39.86 -40.95
CA LEU A 462 -5.05 -41.02 -40.22
C LEU A 462 -4.98 -40.81 -38.70
N LYS A 463 -3.88 -40.24 -38.18
CA LYS A 463 -3.79 -39.82 -36.77
C LYS A 463 -4.80 -38.72 -36.40
N TYR A 464 -5.03 -37.76 -37.29
CA TYR A 464 -6.06 -36.75 -37.11
C TYR A 464 -7.47 -37.37 -37.09
N GLN A 465 -7.77 -38.30 -38.00
CA GLN A 465 -9.05 -39.03 -38.02
C GLN A 465 -9.25 -39.87 -36.75
N LEU A 466 -8.20 -40.51 -36.23
CA LEU A 466 -8.24 -41.21 -34.95
C LEU A 466 -8.47 -40.25 -33.77
N ALA A 467 -7.81 -39.10 -33.74
CA ALA A 467 -8.03 -38.07 -32.73
C ALA A 467 -9.45 -37.46 -32.83
N ASP A 468 -9.98 -37.26 -34.04
CA ASP A 468 -11.36 -36.84 -34.29
C ASP A 468 -12.37 -37.89 -33.81
N LYS A 469 -12.10 -39.17 -34.05
CA LYS A 469 -12.93 -40.27 -33.53
C LYS A 469 -12.88 -40.35 -32.00
N LYS A 470 -11.69 -40.19 -31.39
CA LYS A 470 -11.53 -40.13 -29.93
C LYS A 470 -12.27 -38.94 -29.34
N TYR A 471 -12.12 -37.75 -29.91
CA TYR A 471 -12.83 -36.54 -29.47
C TYR A 471 -14.34 -36.68 -29.61
N LYS A 472 -14.84 -37.21 -30.74
CA LYS A 472 -16.28 -37.51 -30.91
C LYS A 472 -16.79 -38.53 -29.88
N LYS A 473 -16.00 -39.55 -29.56
CA LYS A 473 -16.34 -40.52 -28.50
C LYS A 473 -16.39 -39.84 -27.13
N ALA A 474 -15.38 -39.05 -26.78
CA ALA A 474 -15.36 -38.26 -25.55
C ALA A 474 -16.53 -37.27 -25.47
N GLN A 475 -16.90 -36.63 -26.59
CA GLN A 475 -18.10 -35.79 -26.69
C GLN A 475 -19.39 -36.57 -26.42
N CYS A 476 -19.53 -37.78 -26.98
CA CYS A 476 -20.70 -38.63 -26.73
C CYS A 476 -20.78 -39.08 -25.27
N VAL A 477 -19.66 -39.51 -24.69
CA VAL A 477 -19.57 -39.90 -23.26
C VAL A 477 -19.91 -38.70 -22.38
N PHE A 478 -19.24 -37.56 -22.60
CA PHE A 478 -19.52 -36.33 -21.87
C PHE A 478 -20.98 -35.89 -22.00
N LYS A 479 -21.58 -35.95 -23.20
CA LYS A 479 -22.98 -35.60 -23.41
C LYS A 479 -23.92 -36.57 -22.69
N SER A 480 -23.59 -37.86 -22.64
CA SER A 480 -24.36 -38.87 -21.92
C SER A 480 -24.32 -38.62 -20.41
N GLU A 481 -23.12 -38.45 -19.84
CA GLU A 481 -22.94 -38.16 -18.41
C GLU A 481 -23.54 -36.80 -18.03
N LEU A 482 -23.38 -35.78 -18.88
CA LEU A 482 -24.04 -34.49 -18.70
C LEU A 482 -25.56 -34.63 -18.70
N ASN A 483 -26.15 -35.44 -19.59
CA ASN A 483 -27.59 -35.68 -19.61
C ASN A 483 -28.06 -36.38 -18.32
N LYS A 484 -27.34 -37.39 -17.83
CA LYS A 484 -27.63 -38.04 -16.54
C LYS A 484 -27.58 -37.04 -15.38
N TYR A 485 -26.54 -36.23 -15.35
CA TYR A 485 -26.40 -35.15 -14.36
C TYR A 485 -27.53 -34.13 -14.46
N LEU A 486 -27.93 -33.75 -15.68
CA LEU A 486 -28.99 -32.77 -15.94
C LEU A 486 -30.35 -33.21 -15.43
N VAL A 487 -30.67 -34.51 -15.48
CA VAL A 487 -31.92 -35.04 -14.90
C VAL A 487 -31.97 -34.75 -13.40
N ASN A 488 -30.92 -35.13 -12.67
CA ASN A 488 -30.82 -34.90 -11.22
C ASN A 488 -30.75 -33.40 -10.90
N PHE A 489 -30.00 -32.63 -11.69
CA PHE A 489 -29.88 -31.20 -11.54
C PHE A 489 -31.21 -30.47 -11.73
N ASN A 490 -31.98 -30.82 -12.75
CA ASN A 490 -33.28 -30.19 -13.02
C ASN A 490 -34.31 -30.52 -11.93
N ALA A 491 -34.30 -31.76 -11.41
CA ALA A 491 -35.13 -32.14 -10.27
C ALA A 491 -34.77 -31.31 -9.02
N TRP A 492 -33.48 -31.22 -8.70
CA TRP A 492 -32.97 -30.37 -7.62
C TRP A 492 -33.32 -28.89 -7.81
N LEU A 493 -33.18 -28.37 -9.04
CA LEU A 493 -33.47 -26.97 -9.37
C LEU A 493 -34.94 -26.65 -9.14
N LYS A 494 -35.85 -27.54 -9.54
CA LYS A 494 -37.30 -27.39 -9.29
C LYS A 494 -37.60 -27.40 -7.79
N GLN A 495 -36.98 -28.31 -7.03
CA GLN A 495 -37.16 -28.39 -5.57
C GLN A 495 -36.69 -27.10 -4.88
N ILE A 496 -35.48 -26.63 -5.17
CA ILE A 496 -34.94 -25.43 -4.51
C ILE A 496 -35.71 -24.17 -4.91
N GLN A 497 -36.18 -24.05 -6.16
CA GLN A 497 -37.01 -22.93 -6.60
C GLN A 497 -38.37 -22.92 -5.89
N ASN A 498 -38.99 -24.09 -5.67
CA ASN A 498 -40.21 -24.19 -4.89
C ASN A 498 -39.99 -23.75 -3.43
N LEU A 499 -38.89 -24.18 -2.79
CA LEU A 499 -38.53 -23.75 -1.44
C LEU A 499 -38.31 -22.24 -1.36
N ILE A 500 -37.58 -21.66 -2.31
CA ILE A 500 -37.36 -20.21 -2.40
C ILE A 500 -38.70 -19.49 -2.54
N SER A 501 -39.61 -19.97 -3.41
CA SER A 501 -40.93 -19.37 -3.59
C SER A 501 -41.79 -19.41 -2.32
N LEU A 502 -41.74 -20.52 -1.56
CA LEU A 502 -42.42 -20.62 -0.26
C LEU A 502 -41.85 -19.60 0.73
N LYS A 503 -40.52 -19.46 0.78
CA LYS A 503 -39.84 -18.49 1.66
C LYS A 503 -40.08 -17.04 1.24
N ASP A 504 -40.14 -16.74 -0.05
CA ASP A 504 -40.52 -15.41 -0.57
C ASP A 504 -41.93 -15.02 -0.10
N LYS A 505 -42.89 -15.96 -0.13
CA LYS A 505 -44.26 -15.74 0.41
C LYS A 505 -44.26 -15.50 1.91
N GLU A 506 -43.39 -16.17 2.66
CA GLU A 506 -43.23 -15.99 4.11
C GLU A 506 -42.68 -14.59 4.44
N ILE A 507 -41.68 -14.12 3.69
CA ILE A 507 -41.14 -12.76 3.81
C ILE A 507 -42.22 -11.70 3.56
N ILE A 508 -43.08 -11.89 2.55
CA ILE A 508 -44.21 -10.98 2.30
C ILE A 508 -45.12 -10.89 3.53
N LYS A 509 -45.49 -12.02 4.14
CA LYS A 509 -46.31 -12.05 5.35
C LYS A 509 -45.62 -11.36 6.54
N ILE A 510 -44.31 -11.51 6.68
CA ILE A 510 -43.53 -10.82 7.71
C ILE A 510 -43.56 -9.31 7.50
N HIS A 511 -43.38 -8.84 6.27
CA HIS A 511 -43.47 -7.42 5.95
C HIS A 511 -44.87 -6.85 6.20
N GLU A 512 -45.93 -7.61 5.94
CA GLU A 512 -47.30 -7.20 6.28
C GLU A 512 -47.49 -7.06 7.80
N LYS A 513 -47.02 -8.03 8.59
CA LYS A 513 -47.03 -7.94 10.07
C LYS A 513 -46.22 -6.75 10.58
N GLN A 514 -45.04 -6.50 9.99
CA GLN A 514 -44.20 -5.35 10.33
C GLN A 514 -44.92 -4.01 10.07
N LYS A 515 -45.60 -3.87 8.91
CA LYS A 515 -46.40 -2.68 8.60
C LYS A 515 -47.51 -2.43 9.62
N GLU A 516 -48.15 -3.50 10.12
CA GLU A 516 -49.16 -3.40 11.17
C GLU A 516 -48.55 -2.94 12.51
N LEU A 517 -47.43 -3.54 12.94
CA LEU A 517 -46.72 -3.12 14.15
C LEU A 517 -46.23 -1.66 14.07
N ASP A 518 -45.74 -1.23 12.91
CA ASP A 518 -45.36 0.17 12.66
C ASP A 518 -46.53 1.14 12.74
N ARG A 519 -47.74 0.69 12.38
CA ARG A 519 -48.96 1.49 12.55
C ARG A 519 -49.31 1.61 14.04
N HIS A 520 -49.34 0.50 14.78
CA HIS A 520 -49.60 0.52 16.22
C HIS A 520 -48.57 1.36 16.99
N TYR A 521 -47.29 1.26 16.65
CA TYR A 521 -46.25 2.11 17.25
C TYR A 521 -46.53 3.60 17.02
N ARG A 522 -46.92 4.00 15.80
CA ARG A 522 -47.25 5.40 15.50
C ARG A 522 -48.44 5.90 16.32
N GLU A 523 -49.48 5.07 16.47
CA GLU A 523 -50.65 5.39 17.27
C GLU A 523 -50.29 5.54 18.76
N ILE A 524 -49.50 4.61 19.31
CA ILE A 524 -49.01 4.66 20.71
C ILE A 524 -48.14 5.89 20.93
N TYR A 525 -47.23 6.19 20.00
CA TYR A 525 -46.35 7.36 20.10
C TYR A 525 -47.14 8.67 20.07
N GLN A 526 -48.18 8.77 19.24
CA GLN A 526 -49.08 9.94 19.26
C GLN A 526 -49.81 10.08 20.58
N LYS A 527 -50.36 8.97 21.11
CA LYS A 527 -50.99 8.94 22.44
C LYS A 527 -50.01 9.31 23.56
N PHE A 528 -48.76 8.86 23.48
CA PHE A 528 -47.68 9.24 24.41
C PHE A 528 -47.42 10.74 24.40
N LEU A 529 -47.33 11.39 23.23
CA LEU A 529 -47.10 12.83 23.16
C LEU A 529 -48.26 13.63 23.78
N ILE A 530 -49.50 13.18 23.60
CA ILE A 530 -50.70 13.79 24.22
C ILE A 530 -50.65 13.58 25.74
N TRP A 531 -50.39 12.35 26.18
CA TRP A 531 -50.26 11.98 27.59
C TRP A 531 -49.16 12.79 28.30
N LEU A 532 -47.97 12.88 27.69
CA LEU A 532 -46.83 13.62 28.23
C LEU A 532 -47.15 15.10 28.39
N LYS A 533 -47.80 15.70 27.38
CA LYS A 533 -48.24 17.09 27.43
C LYS A 533 -49.23 17.33 28.58
N ASN A 534 -50.22 16.46 28.74
CA ASN A 534 -51.23 16.59 29.79
C ASN A 534 -50.62 16.40 31.19
N LYS A 535 -49.80 15.37 31.39
CA LYS A 535 -49.13 15.11 32.67
C LYS A 535 -48.25 16.29 33.11
N MET A 536 -47.49 16.88 32.19
CA MET A 536 -46.63 18.04 32.50
C MET A 536 -47.42 19.34 32.75
N LEU A 537 -48.59 19.49 32.13
CA LEU A 537 -49.50 20.61 32.42
C LEU A 537 -50.08 20.48 33.84
N ASP A 538 -50.47 19.28 34.24
CA ASP A 538 -50.97 19.00 35.60
C ASP A 538 -49.88 19.17 36.67
N GLU A 539 -48.62 18.84 36.35
CA GLU A 539 -47.43 19.09 37.19
C GLU A 539 -47.00 20.59 37.20
N LYS A 540 -47.76 21.48 36.56
CA LYS A 540 -47.55 22.94 36.51
C LYS A 540 -46.21 23.39 35.88
N HIS A 541 -45.66 22.64 34.94
CA HIS A 541 -44.46 23.05 34.20
C HIS A 541 -44.76 24.16 33.16
N ASP A 542 -43.76 25.02 32.89
CA ASP A 542 -43.89 26.09 31.88
C ASP A 542 -44.05 25.54 30.45
N LYS A 543 -44.83 26.24 29.61
CA LYS A 543 -45.11 25.87 28.22
C LYS A 543 -43.82 25.74 27.39
N ASN A 544 -42.80 26.57 27.65
CA ASN A 544 -41.52 26.48 26.95
C ASN A 544 -40.75 25.21 27.31
N PHE A 545 -40.75 24.84 28.58
CA PHE A 545 -40.12 23.61 29.08
C PHE A 545 -40.79 22.37 28.48
N ILE A 546 -42.13 22.32 28.49
CA ILE A 546 -42.92 21.23 27.88
C ILE A 546 -42.59 21.11 26.38
N LYS A 547 -42.50 22.24 25.66
CA LYS A 547 -42.16 22.26 24.23
C LYS A 547 -40.76 21.71 23.97
N SER A 548 -39.78 22.05 24.82
CA SER A 548 -38.41 21.55 24.73
C SER A 548 -38.35 20.02 24.87
N ILE A 549 -39.00 19.46 25.89
CA ILE A 549 -39.01 18.01 26.12
C ILE A 549 -39.74 17.26 25.01
N ILE A 550 -40.90 17.75 24.56
CA ILE A 550 -41.62 17.17 23.42
C ILE A 550 -40.73 17.18 22.17
N ASN A 551 -40.00 18.27 21.93
CA ASN A 551 -39.07 18.35 20.80
C ASN A 551 -37.91 17.36 20.93
N HIS A 552 -37.37 17.16 22.13
CA HIS A 552 -36.34 16.15 22.38
C HIS A 552 -36.81 14.74 21.98
N PHE A 553 -38.00 14.32 22.41
CA PHE A 553 -38.56 13.00 22.03
C PHE A 553 -38.93 12.92 20.54
N LYS A 554 -39.42 14.02 19.94
CA LYS A 554 -39.66 14.10 18.49
C LYS A 554 -38.37 13.94 17.69
N GLN A 555 -37.30 14.61 18.08
CA GLN A 555 -35.99 14.49 17.45
C GLN A 555 -35.47 13.04 17.57
N LYS A 556 -35.48 12.48 18.78
CA LYS A 556 -35.06 11.08 19.05
C LYS A 556 -35.85 10.03 18.25
N ASN A 557 -37.13 10.28 17.96
CA ASN A 557 -37.96 9.41 17.12
C ASN A 557 -37.72 9.63 15.61
N ASN A 558 -37.51 10.88 15.17
CA ASN A 558 -37.24 11.21 13.77
C ASN A 558 -35.87 10.68 13.31
N ASP A 559 -34.82 10.84 14.12
CA ASP A 559 -33.47 10.36 13.80
C ASP A 559 -33.43 8.85 13.51
N LYS A 560 -34.34 8.09 14.13
CA LYS A 560 -34.48 6.64 13.90
C LYS A 560 -35.35 6.31 12.68
N LYS A 561 -36.41 7.08 12.39
CA LYS A 561 -37.23 6.88 11.19
C LYS A 561 -36.44 7.07 9.90
N ASP A 562 -35.51 8.02 9.87
CA ASP A 562 -34.64 8.22 8.71
C ASP A 562 -33.75 6.99 8.45
N ASN A 563 -33.40 6.21 9.48
CA ASN A 563 -32.65 4.97 9.30
C ASN A 563 -33.48 3.85 8.67
N PHE A 564 -34.81 3.83 8.84
CA PHE A 564 -35.67 2.83 8.18
C PHE A 564 -35.76 3.05 6.68
N LYS A 565 -35.84 4.32 6.24
CA LYS A 565 -35.77 4.65 4.81
C LYS A 565 -34.44 4.19 4.20
N ARG A 566 -33.34 4.30 4.96
CA ARG A 566 -32.01 3.79 4.55
C ARG A 566 -31.99 2.27 4.39
N TYR A 567 -32.68 1.50 5.24
CA TYR A 567 -32.75 0.04 5.10
C TYR A 567 -33.36 -0.39 3.76
N ASP A 568 -34.48 0.22 3.37
CA ASP A 568 -35.14 -0.09 2.09
C ASP A 568 -34.24 0.27 0.89
N GLU A 569 -33.56 1.43 0.97
CA GLU A 569 -32.57 1.86 -0.02
C GLU A 569 -31.38 0.87 -0.12
N GLU A 570 -30.89 0.37 1.01
CA GLU A 570 -29.78 -0.59 1.06
C GLU A 570 -30.19 -1.97 0.51
N MET A 571 -31.40 -2.44 0.78
CA MET A 571 -31.94 -3.67 0.18
C MET A 571 -32.01 -3.57 -1.35
N VAL A 572 -32.41 -2.41 -1.88
CA VAL A 572 -32.39 -2.15 -3.32
C VAL A 572 -30.97 -2.22 -3.87
N GLU A 573 -29.98 -1.64 -3.18
CA GLU A 573 -28.57 -1.70 -3.60
C GLU A 573 -27.97 -3.11 -3.53
N ILE A 574 -28.30 -3.89 -2.50
CA ILE A 574 -27.92 -5.31 -2.40
C ILE A 574 -28.50 -6.09 -3.59
N ASN A 575 -29.78 -5.92 -3.89
CA ASN A 575 -30.41 -6.60 -5.01
C ASN A 575 -29.77 -6.21 -6.36
N LYS A 576 -29.44 -4.92 -6.55
CA LYS A 576 -28.66 -4.47 -7.72
C LYS A 576 -27.29 -5.14 -7.76
N LEU A 577 -26.60 -5.29 -6.62
CA LEU A 577 -25.30 -5.96 -6.54
C LEU A 577 -25.43 -7.45 -6.93
N TYR A 578 -26.40 -8.17 -6.38
CA TYR A 578 -26.68 -9.56 -6.77
C TYR A 578 -26.96 -9.70 -8.26
N TYR A 579 -27.82 -8.84 -8.79
CA TYR A 579 -28.12 -8.84 -10.23
C TYR A 579 -26.87 -8.60 -11.08
N LYS A 580 -25.97 -7.71 -10.64
CA LYS A 580 -24.67 -7.51 -11.30
C LYS A 580 -23.78 -8.76 -11.21
N ILE A 581 -23.73 -9.46 -10.07
CA ILE A 581 -22.95 -10.70 -9.92
C ILE A 581 -23.45 -11.78 -10.88
N LEU A 582 -24.76 -11.86 -11.12
CA LEU A 582 -25.33 -12.78 -12.12
C LEU A 582 -24.82 -12.52 -13.54
N PHE A 583 -24.43 -11.28 -13.89
CA PHE A 583 -23.74 -11.02 -15.15
C PHE A 583 -22.35 -11.67 -15.19
N LEU A 584 -21.59 -11.60 -14.09
CA LEU A 584 -20.28 -12.24 -13.99
C LEU A 584 -20.40 -13.76 -14.13
N LEU A 585 -21.43 -14.36 -13.55
CA LEU A 585 -21.66 -15.81 -13.59
C LEU A 585 -22.34 -16.31 -14.88
N ARG A 586 -22.74 -15.40 -15.78
CA ARG A 586 -23.44 -15.71 -17.06
C ARG A 586 -24.74 -16.52 -16.88
N ILE A 587 -25.43 -16.39 -15.74
CA ILE A 587 -26.66 -17.14 -15.46
C ILE A 587 -27.84 -16.68 -16.36
N HIS A 588 -27.90 -15.39 -16.73
CA HIS A 588 -28.99 -14.81 -17.55
C HIS A 588 -28.76 -14.79 -19.08
N ASN A 589 -28.01 -15.74 -19.65
CA ASN A 589 -27.80 -15.86 -21.12
C ASN A 589 -27.30 -14.57 -21.82
N ASN A 590 -26.50 -13.75 -21.13
CA ASN A 590 -25.93 -12.55 -21.73
C ASN A 590 -24.67 -12.88 -22.54
N LYS A 591 -24.63 -12.45 -23.81
CA LYS A 591 -23.39 -12.39 -24.60
C LYS A 591 -22.44 -11.34 -24.00
N LEU A 592 -21.13 -11.56 -24.10
CA LEU A 592 -20.12 -10.58 -23.68
C LEU A 592 -20.29 -9.28 -24.48
N ASN A 593 -20.82 -8.24 -23.85
CA ASN A 593 -21.05 -6.94 -24.47
C ASN A 593 -20.55 -5.78 -23.58
N TRP A 594 -20.56 -4.56 -24.09
CA TRP A 594 -20.08 -3.38 -23.34
C TRP A 594 -20.81 -3.19 -22.00
N ASN A 595 -22.11 -3.50 -21.94
CA ASN A 595 -22.90 -3.43 -20.71
C ASN A 595 -22.43 -4.45 -19.65
N THR A 596 -22.18 -5.70 -20.03
CA THR A 596 -21.66 -6.73 -19.11
C THR A 596 -20.31 -6.31 -18.52
N LYS A 597 -19.39 -5.79 -19.35
CA LYS A 597 -18.09 -5.26 -18.88
C LYS A 597 -18.27 -4.09 -17.91
N LYS A 598 -19.22 -3.19 -18.18
CA LYS A 598 -19.54 -2.05 -17.31
C LYS A 598 -20.11 -2.50 -15.95
N GLN A 599 -20.99 -3.51 -15.93
CA GLN A 599 -21.56 -4.04 -14.70
C GLN A 599 -20.49 -4.76 -13.86
N ILE A 600 -19.70 -5.65 -14.46
CA ILE A 600 -18.59 -6.34 -13.78
C ILE A 600 -17.61 -5.33 -13.20
N LYS A 601 -17.24 -4.31 -13.98
CA LYS A 601 -16.39 -3.20 -13.50
C LYS A 601 -16.98 -2.53 -12.26
N SER A 602 -18.28 -2.24 -12.25
CA SER A 602 -18.97 -1.65 -11.10
C SER A 602 -18.90 -2.53 -9.85
N ILE A 603 -19.08 -3.86 -10.00
CA ILE A 603 -19.01 -4.81 -8.89
C ILE A 603 -17.61 -4.79 -8.29
N LEU A 604 -16.58 -4.87 -9.12
CA LEU A 604 -15.19 -4.92 -8.65
C LEU A 604 -14.82 -3.66 -7.85
N TYR A 605 -15.30 -2.48 -8.27
CA TYR A 605 -15.15 -1.26 -7.46
C TYR A 605 -15.86 -1.38 -6.12
N SER A 606 -17.15 -1.71 -6.12
CA SER A 606 -17.96 -1.79 -4.90
C SER A 606 -17.40 -2.81 -3.92
N GLU A 607 -17.08 -4.01 -4.37
CA GLU A 607 -16.53 -5.06 -3.52
C GLU A 607 -15.17 -4.67 -2.93
N THR A 608 -14.26 -4.12 -3.75
CA THR A 608 -12.93 -3.70 -3.25
C THR A 608 -13.09 -2.60 -2.19
N ILE A 609 -14.04 -1.69 -2.37
CA ILE A 609 -14.33 -0.60 -1.42
C ILE A 609 -14.99 -1.16 -0.14
N PHE A 610 -15.93 -2.10 -0.26
CA PHE A 610 -16.58 -2.71 0.90
C PHE A 610 -15.61 -3.52 1.75
N ASN A 611 -14.77 -4.34 1.12
CA ASN A 611 -13.79 -5.14 1.82
C ASN A 611 -12.78 -4.26 2.56
N ILE A 612 -12.29 -3.18 1.95
CA ILE A 612 -11.35 -2.30 2.65
C ILE A 612 -11.99 -1.53 3.80
N LEU A 613 -13.28 -1.18 3.72
CA LEU A 613 -14.00 -0.55 4.82
C LEU A 613 -14.14 -1.52 6.01
N GLU A 614 -14.50 -2.77 5.74
CA GLU A 614 -14.59 -3.80 6.79
C GLU A 614 -13.23 -4.08 7.42
N GLU A 615 -12.16 -4.17 6.61
CA GLU A 615 -10.80 -4.36 7.10
C GLU A 615 -10.37 -3.26 8.08
N VAL A 616 -10.79 -2.01 7.85
CA VAL A 616 -10.51 -0.89 8.78
C VAL A 616 -11.51 -0.79 9.93
N GLY A 617 -12.42 -1.74 10.08
CA GLY A 617 -13.43 -1.78 11.15
C GLY A 617 -14.61 -0.83 10.95
N LEU A 618 -14.95 -0.49 9.70
CA LEU A 618 -16.10 0.32 9.33
C LEU A 618 -17.18 -0.53 8.63
N LEU A 619 -18.45 -0.17 8.85
CA LEU A 619 -19.57 -0.85 8.22
C LEU A 619 -19.70 -0.47 6.73
N ARG A 620 -20.11 -1.43 5.88
CA ARG A 620 -20.30 -1.20 4.43
C ARG A 620 -21.27 -0.05 4.11
N GLN A 621 -22.33 0.09 4.92
CA GLN A 621 -23.34 1.16 4.79
C GLN A 621 -22.75 2.58 4.85
N PHE A 622 -21.57 2.76 5.44
CA PHE A 622 -20.90 4.05 5.53
C PHE A 622 -20.35 4.55 4.20
N VAL A 623 -20.35 3.73 3.15
CA VAL A 623 -19.76 4.08 1.86
C VAL A 623 -20.39 5.32 1.21
N TYR A 624 -21.68 5.57 1.43
CA TYR A 624 -22.40 6.68 0.78
C TYR A 624 -22.45 7.94 1.64
N ARG A 625 -21.94 7.89 2.87
CA ARG A 625 -21.82 9.04 3.77
C ARG A 625 -20.71 9.98 3.33
N TYR A 626 -20.74 11.20 3.86
CA TYR A 626 -19.74 12.23 3.67
C TYR A 626 -18.77 12.29 4.86
N PRO A 627 -17.51 12.74 4.66
CA PRO A 627 -16.50 12.79 5.72
C PRO A 627 -16.94 13.52 7.00
N HIS A 628 -17.76 14.56 6.88
CA HIS A 628 -18.23 15.33 8.05
C HIS A 628 -19.18 14.56 8.96
N GLU A 629 -19.77 13.46 8.49
CA GLU A 629 -20.70 12.59 9.25
C GLU A 629 -19.98 11.55 10.12
N PHE A 630 -18.63 11.57 10.16
CA PHE A 630 -17.81 10.60 10.90
C PHE A 630 -17.06 11.26 12.07
N SER A 631 -16.78 10.49 13.13
CA SER A 631 -15.87 10.90 14.21
C SER A 631 -14.42 10.98 13.74
N GLY A 632 -13.53 11.63 14.51
CA GLY A 632 -12.10 11.73 14.19
C GLY A 632 -11.45 10.37 13.93
N GLY A 633 -11.67 9.39 14.83
CA GLY A 633 -11.17 8.03 14.67
C GLY A 633 -11.74 7.30 13.45
N GLN A 634 -13.02 7.50 13.11
CA GLN A 634 -13.64 6.92 11.91
C GLN A 634 -13.07 7.55 10.63
N ARG A 635 -12.83 8.86 10.61
CA ARG A 635 -12.16 9.54 9.48
C ARG A 635 -10.75 9.01 9.30
N GLN A 636 -10.02 8.79 10.39
CA GLN A 636 -8.67 8.23 10.31
C GLN A 636 -8.68 6.81 9.71
N ARG A 637 -9.63 5.96 10.10
CA ARG A 637 -9.86 4.65 9.47
C ARG A 637 -10.16 4.78 7.96
N ILE A 638 -10.91 5.80 7.53
CA ILE A 638 -11.16 6.07 6.10
C ILE A 638 -9.87 6.50 5.37
N VAL A 639 -9.03 7.34 5.98
CA VAL A 639 -7.73 7.73 5.41
C VAL A 639 -6.81 6.51 5.27
N ILE A 640 -6.77 5.64 6.28
CA ILE A 640 -6.05 4.36 6.26
C ILE A 640 -6.58 3.48 5.12
N ALA A 641 -7.91 3.32 4.99
CA ALA A 641 -8.52 2.57 3.90
C ALA A 641 -8.14 3.14 2.53
N ARG A 642 -8.13 4.47 2.38
CA ARG A 642 -7.74 5.14 1.13
C ARG A 642 -6.29 4.85 0.74
N ALA A 643 -5.38 4.86 1.70
CA ALA A 643 -3.97 4.50 1.45
C ALA A 643 -3.84 3.02 1.06
N LEU A 644 -4.62 2.13 1.69
CA LEU A 644 -4.51 0.68 1.50
C LEU A 644 -5.23 0.13 0.28
N ILE A 645 -6.24 0.83 -0.24
CA ILE A 645 -7.11 0.28 -1.29
C ILE A 645 -6.38 -0.04 -2.61
N SER A 646 -5.20 0.57 -2.82
CA SER A 646 -4.35 0.28 -3.98
C SER A 646 -3.43 -0.94 -3.78
N GLU A 647 -3.53 -1.62 -2.63
CA GLU A 647 -2.67 -2.72 -2.20
C GLU A 647 -1.17 -2.33 -2.29
N PRO A 648 -0.74 -1.24 -1.60
CA PRO A 648 0.63 -0.76 -1.69
C PRO A 648 1.60 -1.75 -1.03
N LYS A 649 2.88 -1.66 -1.40
CA LYS A 649 3.98 -2.39 -0.74
C LYS A 649 4.51 -1.65 0.48
N ILE A 650 4.37 -0.33 0.50
CA ILE A 650 4.86 0.54 1.57
C ILE A 650 3.82 1.58 1.96
N ILE A 651 3.68 1.80 3.26
CA ILE A 651 2.90 2.88 3.83
C ILE A 651 3.81 3.79 4.65
N ILE A 652 3.68 5.10 4.42
CA ILE A 652 4.29 6.12 5.27
C ILE A 652 3.18 6.69 6.13
N ALA A 653 3.22 6.45 7.43
CA ALA A 653 2.23 6.97 8.36
C ALA A 653 2.83 8.16 9.11
N ASP A 654 2.42 9.37 8.71
CA ASP A 654 2.91 10.63 9.27
C ASP A 654 2.02 11.07 10.42
N GLU A 655 2.43 10.72 11.64
CA GLU A 655 1.67 10.95 12.88
C GLU A 655 0.19 10.52 12.76
N PRO A 656 -0.08 9.26 12.38
CA PRO A 656 -1.43 8.80 12.03
C PRO A 656 -2.41 8.76 13.22
N ILE A 657 -1.94 9.08 14.42
CA ILE A 657 -2.71 9.07 15.67
C ILE A 657 -2.78 10.45 16.33
N ALA A 658 -2.20 11.48 15.69
CA ALA A 658 -2.23 12.83 16.21
C ALA A 658 -3.69 13.29 16.43
N SER A 659 -3.93 14.05 17.48
CA SER A 659 -5.25 14.65 17.80
C SER A 659 -6.41 13.66 18.05
N LEU A 660 -6.11 12.40 18.37
CA LEU A 660 -7.10 11.39 18.79
C LEU A 660 -6.98 11.04 20.28
N ASP A 661 -8.10 10.64 20.89
CA ASP A 661 -8.12 10.15 22.27
C ASP A 661 -7.29 8.86 22.43
N ILE A 662 -6.62 8.68 23.59
CA ILE A 662 -5.70 7.57 23.88
C ILE A 662 -6.31 6.19 23.55
N SER A 663 -7.59 5.98 23.89
CA SER A 663 -8.29 4.72 23.61
C SER A 663 -8.46 4.46 22.09
N ILE A 664 -8.70 5.51 21.30
CA ILE A 664 -8.82 5.43 19.84
C ILE A 664 -7.44 5.24 19.20
N GLN A 665 -6.40 5.89 19.73
CA GLN A 665 -5.02 5.72 19.26
C GLN A 665 -4.61 4.24 19.34
N ALA A 666 -4.82 3.60 20.49
CA ALA A 666 -4.50 2.18 20.68
C ALA A 666 -5.23 1.27 19.66
N GLN A 667 -6.51 1.55 19.39
CA GLN A 667 -7.27 0.80 18.37
C GLN A 667 -6.71 0.96 16.96
N ILE A 668 -6.26 2.17 16.59
CA ILE A 668 -5.68 2.45 15.27
C ILE A 668 -4.30 1.82 15.14
N VAL A 669 -3.47 1.88 16.19
CA VAL A 669 -2.15 1.24 16.20
C VAL A 669 -2.29 -0.28 16.04
N ASN A 670 -3.21 -0.91 16.77
CA ASN A 670 -3.52 -2.34 16.61
C ASN A 670 -3.97 -2.67 15.19
N LEU A 671 -4.86 -1.85 14.63
CA LEU A 671 -5.31 -2.00 13.25
C LEU A 671 -4.14 -1.95 12.25
N LEU A 672 -3.25 -0.96 12.38
CA LEU A 672 -2.09 -0.81 11.49
C LEU A 672 -1.15 -2.01 11.59
N LYS A 673 -0.85 -2.47 12.82
CA LYS A 673 -0.01 -3.65 13.07
C LYS A 673 -0.59 -4.91 12.46
N GLU A 674 -1.90 -5.13 12.62
CA GLU A 674 -2.61 -6.27 11.99
C GLU A 674 -2.56 -6.21 10.47
N ILE A 675 -2.74 -5.03 9.87
CA ILE A 675 -2.75 -4.87 8.42
C ILE A 675 -1.35 -5.13 7.83
N VAL A 676 -0.31 -4.60 8.47
CA VAL A 676 1.10 -4.87 8.08
C VAL A 676 1.36 -6.37 8.09
N ALA A 677 0.99 -7.07 9.17
CA ALA A 677 1.18 -8.51 9.29
C ALA A 677 0.36 -9.31 8.26
N LYS A 678 -0.94 -9.03 8.13
CA LYS A 678 -1.86 -9.77 7.24
C LYS A 678 -1.51 -9.58 5.76
N LYS A 679 -1.14 -8.36 5.36
CA LYS A 679 -0.89 -8.01 3.94
C LYS A 679 0.59 -8.02 3.55
N LYS A 680 1.51 -8.27 4.49
CA LYS A 680 2.97 -8.17 4.29
C LYS A 680 3.38 -6.82 3.69
N ILE A 681 2.79 -5.74 4.21
CA ILE A 681 3.09 -4.37 3.79
C ILE A 681 4.14 -3.81 4.74
N SER A 682 5.18 -3.16 4.23
CA SER A 682 6.16 -2.49 5.08
C SER A 682 5.66 -1.10 5.48
N MET A 683 6.04 -0.61 6.66
CA MET A 683 5.55 0.67 7.16
C MET A 683 6.70 1.54 7.70
N ILE A 684 6.68 2.82 7.35
CA ILE A 684 7.43 3.86 8.06
C ILE A 684 6.45 4.58 8.96
N PHE A 685 6.56 4.39 10.26
CA PHE A 685 5.69 4.97 11.27
C PHE A 685 6.38 6.18 11.89
N ILE A 686 5.98 7.37 11.46
CA ILE A 686 6.49 8.64 11.99
C ILE A 686 5.63 9.02 13.19
N ALA A 687 6.26 9.17 14.35
CA ALA A 687 5.57 9.58 15.57
C ALA A 687 6.48 10.46 16.44
N HIS A 688 5.84 11.17 17.35
CA HIS A 688 6.50 11.85 18.47
C HIS A 688 6.32 11.09 19.79
N ASP A 689 5.24 10.30 19.94
CA ASP A 689 5.02 9.46 21.13
C ASP A 689 5.84 8.17 21.04
N LEU A 690 6.85 8.09 21.90
CA LEU A 690 7.79 6.99 21.99
C LEU A 690 7.13 5.70 22.48
N SER A 691 6.22 5.79 23.45
CA SER A 691 5.52 4.63 24.02
C SER A 691 4.76 3.84 22.95
N MET A 692 4.16 4.55 21.99
CA MET A 692 3.46 3.94 20.86
C MET A 692 4.42 3.28 19.87
N VAL A 693 5.61 3.85 19.67
CA VAL A 693 6.62 3.28 18.78
C VAL A 693 7.22 2.01 19.36
N GLU A 694 7.47 1.98 20.67
CA GLU A 694 7.91 0.77 21.39
C GLU A 694 6.96 -0.41 21.15
N TYR A 695 5.65 -0.14 21.15
CA TYR A 695 4.63 -1.16 20.95
C TYR A 695 4.46 -1.62 19.50
N VAL A 696 4.62 -0.72 18.51
CA VAL A 696 4.26 -0.99 17.11
C VAL A 696 5.44 -1.35 16.22
N ALA A 697 6.63 -0.77 16.45
CA ALA A 697 7.73 -0.87 15.50
C ALA A 697 8.64 -2.07 15.76
N ASP A 698 9.25 -2.59 14.71
CA ASP A 698 10.30 -3.61 14.79
C ASP A 698 11.68 -2.96 14.96
N LYS A 699 11.91 -1.89 14.18
CA LYS A 699 13.11 -1.04 14.24
C LYS A 699 12.75 0.41 14.52
N ILE A 700 13.70 1.13 15.08
CA ILE A 700 13.59 2.56 15.37
C ILE A 700 14.77 3.31 14.76
N MET A 701 14.49 4.52 14.27
CA MET A 701 15.47 5.49 13.81
C MET A 701 15.18 6.83 14.48
N ILE A 702 16.15 7.34 15.22
CA ILE A 702 16.04 8.57 16.00
C ILE A 702 16.73 9.69 15.23
N MET A 703 15.97 10.74 14.95
CA MET A 703 16.40 11.91 14.19
C MET A 703 16.57 13.14 15.08
N HIS A 704 17.65 13.87 14.87
CA HIS A 704 17.89 15.17 15.45
C HIS A 704 18.58 16.09 14.44
N PHE A 705 18.09 17.33 14.30
CA PHE A 705 18.56 18.32 13.29
C PHE A 705 18.78 17.75 11.88
N GLY A 706 17.84 16.92 11.39
CA GLY A 706 17.89 16.36 10.04
C GLY A 706 18.87 15.19 9.85
N LYS A 707 19.53 14.71 10.91
CA LYS A 707 20.45 13.58 10.90
C LYS A 707 19.92 12.42 11.74
N VAL A 708 20.33 11.20 11.39
CA VAL A 708 20.12 10.02 12.24
C VAL A 708 21.18 10.01 13.33
N VAL A 709 20.76 10.05 14.58
CA VAL A 709 21.68 10.00 15.73
C VAL A 709 21.83 8.59 16.28
N GLU A 710 20.78 7.76 16.17
CA GLU A 710 20.78 6.39 16.68
C GLU A 710 19.71 5.56 15.95
N GLN A 711 20.02 4.30 15.62
CA GLN A 711 19.11 3.41 14.89
C GLN A 711 19.36 1.93 15.21
N GLY A 712 18.32 1.10 15.13
CA GLY A 712 18.43 -0.34 15.41
C GLY A 712 17.10 -0.99 15.79
N ASN A 713 17.16 -2.21 16.32
CA ASN A 713 15.98 -2.89 16.86
C ASN A 713 15.41 -2.09 18.03
N VAL A 714 14.07 -2.03 18.12
CA VAL A 714 13.38 -1.27 19.17
C VAL A 714 13.81 -1.72 20.56
N LYS A 715 13.81 -3.03 20.83
CA LYS A 715 14.18 -3.56 22.15
C LYS A 715 15.58 -3.15 22.60
N GLU A 716 16.57 -3.33 21.72
CA GLU A 716 17.98 -3.00 22.01
C GLU A 716 18.15 -1.51 22.37
N ILE A 717 17.52 -0.62 21.61
CA ILE A 717 17.62 0.82 21.83
C ILE A 717 16.89 1.25 23.11
N TYR A 718 15.71 0.70 23.40
CA TYR A 718 14.95 1.03 24.61
C TYR A 718 15.62 0.51 25.89
N GLU A 719 16.27 -0.65 25.82
CA GLU A 719 16.99 -1.25 26.93
C GLU A 719 18.32 -0.52 27.21
N ASN A 720 19.06 -0.14 26.17
CA ASN A 720 20.41 0.43 26.30
C ASN A 720 20.66 1.61 25.34
N PRO A 721 19.95 2.75 25.51
CA PRO A 721 20.17 3.92 24.66
C PRO A 721 21.57 4.52 24.91
N LYS A 722 22.33 4.78 23.84
CA LYS A 722 23.72 5.28 23.94
C LYS A 722 23.85 6.76 23.65
N HIS A 723 23.08 7.29 22.69
CA HIS A 723 23.25 8.69 22.30
C HIS A 723 22.64 9.64 23.37
N PRO A 724 23.32 10.72 23.80
CA PRO A 724 22.82 11.62 24.84
C PRO A 724 21.42 12.19 24.55
N TYR A 725 21.16 12.54 23.28
CA TYR A 725 19.84 12.95 22.82
C TYR A 725 18.77 11.87 23.05
N THR A 726 19.04 10.62 22.67
CA THR A 726 18.11 9.50 22.84
C THR A 726 17.83 9.25 24.32
N ILE A 727 18.87 9.27 25.15
CA ILE A 727 18.73 9.09 26.61
C ILE A 727 17.81 10.16 27.19
N ASN A 728 18.00 11.43 26.83
CA ASN A 728 17.15 12.52 27.30
C ASN A 728 15.72 12.41 26.76
N LEU A 729 15.57 12.06 25.48
CA LEU A 729 14.29 11.81 24.86
C LEU A 729 13.53 10.68 25.61
N PHE A 730 14.21 9.60 26.02
CA PHE A 730 13.59 8.50 26.75
C PHE A 730 13.31 8.80 28.21
N LYS A 731 14.17 9.59 28.87
CA LYS A 731 13.90 10.11 30.23
C LYS A 731 12.65 10.99 30.28
N SER A 732 12.32 11.67 29.18
CA SER A 732 11.11 12.49 29.10
C SER A 732 9.82 11.69 28.91
N ILE A 733 9.90 10.36 28.71
CA ILE A 733 8.72 9.49 28.55
C ILE A 733 8.09 9.19 29.93
N PRO A 734 6.79 9.47 30.12
CA PRO A 734 6.07 9.03 31.30
C PRO A 734 5.92 7.50 31.31
N LYS A 735 6.72 6.80 32.11
CA LYS A 735 6.53 5.37 32.39
C LYS A 735 5.51 5.20 33.51
N ILE A 736 4.68 4.15 33.46
CA ILE A 736 3.73 3.81 34.55
C ILE A 736 4.46 3.63 35.89
N SER A 737 5.70 3.13 35.86
CA SER A 737 6.58 3.03 37.04
C SER A 737 6.99 4.37 37.65
N ASN A 738 6.88 5.46 36.90
CA ASN A 738 7.33 6.81 37.27
C ASN A 738 6.16 7.77 37.50
N ALA A 739 4.92 7.27 37.58
CA ALA A 739 3.72 8.09 37.75
C ALA A 739 3.73 8.97 39.02
N ASN A 740 4.54 8.60 40.02
CA ASN A 740 4.71 9.33 41.28
C ASN A 740 6.02 10.14 41.35
N ILE A 741 6.83 10.16 40.29
CA ILE A 741 8.07 10.94 40.25
C ILE A 741 7.74 12.30 39.61
N PRO A 742 8.00 13.44 40.29
CA PRO A 742 7.76 14.76 39.70
C PRO A 742 8.54 14.90 38.40
N PHE A 743 7.90 15.49 37.38
CA PHE A 743 8.52 15.74 36.08
C PHE A 743 9.78 16.60 36.28
N ILE A 744 10.95 15.99 36.13
CA ILE A 744 12.21 16.73 36.13
C ILE A 744 12.34 17.33 34.73
N ALA A 745 12.41 18.67 34.66
CA ALA A 745 12.73 19.33 33.41
C ALA A 745 14.14 18.87 32.98
N SER A 746 14.20 17.96 32.02
CA SER A 746 15.46 17.57 31.41
C SER A 746 15.94 18.73 30.55
N GLU A 747 16.91 19.50 31.04
CA GLU A 747 17.68 20.38 30.15
C GLU A 747 18.34 19.48 29.10
N PHE A 748 17.93 19.63 27.84
CA PHE A 748 18.61 18.97 26.73
C PHE A 748 20.04 19.49 26.71
N GLN A 749 20.97 18.69 27.22
CA GLN A 749 22.40 18.98 27.14
C GLN A 749 22.83 18.98 25.67
N ASN A 750 22.69 20.13 25.02
CA ASN A 750 23.09 20.36 23.63
C ASN A 750 24.60 20.57 23.47
N ASN A 751 25.38 20.37 24.54
CA ASN A 751 26.83 20.54 24.55
C ASN A 751 27.52 19.66 23.50
N TYR A 752 26.99 18.47 23.21
CA TYR A 752 27.53 17.60 22.16
C TYR A 752 27.40 18.20 20.75
N LEU A 753 26.44 19.11 20.52
CA LEU A 753 26.29 19.80 19.23
C LEU A 753 27.43 20.79 19.01
N ILE A 754 27.97 21.39 20.07
CA ILE A 754 29.08 22.35 19.96
C ILE A 754 30.29 21.66 19.31
N GLU A 755 30.65 20.46 19.77
CA GLU A 755 31.72 19.65 19.15
C GLU A 755 31.39 19.19 17.72
N GLN A 756 30.10 19.02 17.38
CA GLN A 756 29.64 18.64 16.03
C GLN A 756 29.54 19.83 15.07
N THR A 757 29.46 21.07 15.59
CA THR A 757 29.51 22.30 14.79
C THR A 757 30.93 22.70 14.41
N GLN A 758 31.94 22.19 15.12
CA GLN A 758 33.34 22.32 14.74
C GLN A 758 33.65 21.37 13.57
N GLU A 759 33.77 21.93 12.36
CA GLU A 759 33.83 21.20 11.07
C GLU A 759 35.00 20.21 10.89
N GLN A 760 35.90 20.09 11.87
CA GLN A 760 37.04 19.18 11.83
C GLN A 760 36.68 17.73 12.20
N ASN A 761 35.48 17.47 12.72
CA ASN A 761 35.06 16.14 13.16
C ASN A 761 33.94 15.58 12.28
N PRO A 762 34.21 14.68 11.31
CA PRO A 762 33.16 14.02 10.56
C PRO A 762 32.26 13.20 11.51
N ILE A 763 30.94 13.31 11.32
CA ILE A 763 30.01 12.42 12.00
C ILE A 763 30.07 11.07 11.30
N ILE A 764 30.50 10.06 12.03
CA ILE A 764 30.52 8.67 11.59
C ILE A 764 29.47 7.89 12.36
N THR A 765 29.02 6.78 11.79
CA THR A 765 28.11 5.85 12.44
C THR A 765 28.90 4.62 12.84
N LYS A 766 28.87 4.24 14.12
CA LYS A 766 29.50 3.02 14.64
C LYS A 766 28.45 2.08 15.21
N GLN A 767 28.69 0.80 15.03
CA GLN A 767 27.93 -0.27 15.65
C GLN A 767 28.30 -0.37 17.14
N VAL A 768 27.31 -0.58 17.99
CA VAL A 768 27.51 -0.84 19.43
C VAL A 768 28.07 -2.26 19.61
N LYS A 769 28.99 -2.45 20.57
CA LYS A 769 29.53 -3.78 20.88
C LYS A 769 28.41 -4.73 21.32
N ASN A 770 28.53 -6.01 20.97
CA ASN A 770 27.57 -7.08 21.29
C ASN A 770 26.15 -6.92 20.74
N SER A 771 25.94 -6.07 19.73
CA SER A 771 24.68 -6.02 18.99
C SER A 771 24.95 -5.99 17.49
N GLU A 772 24.15 -6.70 16.70
CA GLU A 772 24.22 -6.69 15.23
C GLU A 772 23.41 -5.56 14.58
N SER A 773 22.51 -4.91 15.33
CA SER A 773 21.49 -4.02 14.77
C SER A 773 21.55 -2.57 15.27
N HIS A 774 22.24 -2.32 16.38
CA HIS A 774 22.33 -1.02 17.05
C HIS A 774 23.52 -0.19 16.55
N PHE A 775 23.20 0.98 16.00
CA PHE A 775 24.16 1.94 15.47
C PHE A 775 23.96 3.33 16.08
N VAL A 776 25.07 4.00 16.38
CA VAL A 776 25.12 5.34 16.97
C VAL A 776 25.97 6.25 16.09
N SER A 777 25.49 7.47 15.85
CA SER A 777 26.19 8.48 15.06
C SER A 777 26.79 9.55 15.95
N GLY A 778 28.08 9.86 15.75
CA GLY A 778 28.80 10.89 16.49
C GLY A 778 30.18 11.16 15.90
N THR A 779 30.94 12.07 16.52
CA THR A 779 32.37 12.23 16.17
C THR A 779 33.16 11.03 16.68
N GLU A 780 34.37 10.78 16.16
CA GLU A 780 35.22 9.69 16.68
C GLU A 780 35.47 9.78 18.19
N LYS A 781 35.66 11.00 18.71
CA LYS A 781 35.86 11.27 20.13
C LYS A 781 34.59 10.96 20.93
N GLN A 782 33.44 11.43 20.47
CA GLN A 782 32.13 11.18 21.09
C GLN A 782 31.78 9.70 21.14
N LEU A 783 32.01 8.98 20.03
CA LEU A 783 31.71 7.56 19.99
C LEU A 783 32.64 6.74 20.88
N LYS A 784 33.91 7.15 21.05
CA LYS A 784 34.77 6.54 22.06
C LYS A 784 34.19 6.76 23.46
N GLU A 785 33.76 7.96 23.79
CA GLU A 785 33.17 8.27 25.10
C GLU A 785 31.85 7.51 25.36
N TRP A 786 30.92 7.52 24.40
CA TRP A 786 29.59 6.90 24.55
C TRP A 786 29.61 5.37 24.48
N LEU A 787 30.59 4.79 23.79
CA LEU A 787 30.70 3.33 23.62
C LEU A 787 31.74 2.67 24.53
N ASN A 788 32.72 3.40 25.09
CA ASN A 788 33.76 2.80 25.96
C ASN A 788 33.39 2.71 27.45
N ASN A 789 32.25 3.26 27.89
CA ASN A 789 31.75 3.07 29.27
C ASN A 789 31.28 1.61 29.57
N GLU A 790 31.82 0.62 28.86
CA GLU A 790 31.56 -0.82 29.05
C GLU A 790 32.68 -1.54 29.84
N GLU A 791 33.58 -0.79 30.49
CA GLU A 791 34.70 -1.34 31.29
C GLU A 791 34.54 -1.21 32.83
N ASN A 792 33.34 -0.93 33.35
CA ASN A 792 33.09 -1.01 34.81
C ASN A 792 31.86 -1.83 35.16
#